data_AF-A0AAD4CAW8-F1
#
_entry.id   AF-A0AAD4CAW8-F1
#
_cell.length_a   1.000
_cell.length_b   1.000
_cell.length_c   1.000
_cell.angle_alpha   90.00
_cell.angle_beta   90.00
_cell.angle_gamma   90.00
#
_symmetry.space_group_name_H-M   'P 1'
#
loop_
_entity.id
_entity.type
_entity.pdbx_description
1 polymer ?
#
loop_
_entity_poly.entity_id
_entity_poly.type
_entity_poly.pdbx_seq_one_letter_code
_entity_poly.pdbx_strand_id
1 'polypeptide(L)'
;MERSQTQKRSVRRSGSRSRKGMISDRTTLYTGTDEYRMFVTSQWCISNSLAQPELSQAVGSSPNGSSERNISEHNSQLPQNGPHLNLPSPGSHDELSALGPAFAIDAQSAYLLQVYERGIGPWMDVFDLNLTYQRELLDLVPSSPLLLNAICALAARQLSLIGPSWAWKPIAERYYGQGVHLLARLLNGNPETMELAIVATMLLGSYELMSSPGLDYQRHFTGAKTIVDALQVYKSSSRLARASFWIYARHEVGEALNLNSPTRHDPKLWPRLDPAQSEPHEDLYCNDVLRICAEIECLVFGPKTGGWKDVRDIGGAANTMSVDRLDIGFLDQVLGMKNSPRCPDDEAQVWLSKTAKEHITDQNSSLSSQEIRYRTSKTMISVYLSLCCIITLLLVFLRRVAVYFWDTKGLRKYPGLDAFSGFTNLSFILQARRAPDFRTKMLLEAHQSYPVIRLGPDSLSFSDIKAIKDIYGHSTPCIKGDMYSTPGGVHHNVLDSVDKLEHSQKRKRLAIAFSAKHLEAWEFKVVDKCTRLISQFDKYSTSSSSADLRLWTNLFTVEAIADIALSQKLGLLEAGHDMVECEDVNGHVRQVSFLSSIRGVGRAQVPVIWSHNGYNFLKKVLSFFSRGFTEQIAHETAFGGIVRRLVSKRLEQRRLGDTLDDFCTSLEEDRKGNKTALHRAEIEAECNAFMNAGSDTTAIQLTHVLYYLLKNPNKMQKLRDELDAHISSDVVVPPYADVRTLPYLKACLDESLRLSPPVATGLQRKTPPEGMYINNEWIAGNTLVSLPAYIAHRDETAFPNSEEFLPERWLSDDAKGVQKYFIPFSAGSRGCIGRNITYLEQHVLIAALVRRFDFAFADPHWEMQWEEQYNLWPGTMPVIIKQRLT
;
A
#
# COMPACT_ATOMS: atom_id res chain seq x y z
N MET A 1 -19.37 -74.76 -5.29
CA MET A 1 -20.64 -75.37 -4.85
C MET A 1 -21.53 -74.23 -4.40
N GLU A 2 -22.23 -73.65 -5.37
CA GLU A 2 -23.67 -73.88 -5.65
C GLU A 2 -24.49 -72.80 -4.91
N ARG A 3 -25.01 -71.79 -5.62
CA ARG A 3 -26.24 -71.82 -6.46
C ARG A 3 -27.45 -72.15 -5.57
N SER A 4 -28.61 -71.53 -5.64
CA SER A 4 -29.26 -70.63 -6.61
C SER A 4 -30.76 -70.72 -6.22
N GLN A 5 -31.55 -69.65 -6.32
CA GLN A 5 -32.71 -69.59 -7.24
C GLN A 5 -33.44 -68.23 -7.09
N THR A 6 -33.49 -67.32 -8.07
CA THR A 6 -34.30 -67.27 -9.34
C THR A 6 -35.83 -67.38 -9.11
N GLN A 7 -36.76 -66.68 -9.77
CA GLN A 7 -36.81 -65.69 -10.88
C GLN A 7 -38.28 -65.27 -11.12
N LYS A 8 -38.53 -64.10 -11.74
CA LYS A 8 -39.51 -63.82 -12.83
C LYS A 8 -39.40 -62.32 -13.22
N ARG A 9 -38.65 -61.92 -14.28
CA ARG A 9 -39.02 -61.64 -15.71
C ARG A 9 -40.33 -60.83 -15.87
N SER A 10 -40.42 -59.70 -16.61
CA SER A 10 -39.94 -59.37 -17.98
C SER A 10 -39.77 -57.81 -18.18
N VAL A 11 -38.80 -57.21 -18.91
CA VAL A 11 -38.51 -57.01 -20.36
C VAL A 11 -38.80 -55.57 -20.90
N ARG A 12 -37.71 -54.87 -21.31
CA ARG A 12 -37.52 -53.75 -22.31
C ARG A 12 -38.18 -52.38 -22.01
N ARG A 13 -37.58 -51.19 -22.25
CA ARG A 13 -36.60 -50.70 -23.25
C ARG A 13 -35.99 -49.34 -22.82
N SER A 14 -34.71 -49.10 -23.15
CA SER A 14 -33.97 -47.86 -23.44
C SER A 14 -34.55 -46.45 -23.15
N GLY A 15 -33.74 -45.57 -22.51
CA GLY A 15 -33.90 -44.10 -22.62
C GLY A 15 -33.08 -43.29 -21.61
N SER A 16 -32.06 -42.58 -22.11
CA SER A 16 -31.39 -41.36 -21.58
C SER A 16 -31.57 -40.95 -20.10
N ARG A 17 -30.48 -41.02 -19.31
CA ARG A 17 -30.31 -40.21 -18.09
C ARG A 17 -30.02 -38.76 -18.48
N SER A 18 -31.00 -37.86 -18.31
CA SER A 18 -30.78 -36.42 -18.42
C SER A 18 -30.05 -35.87 -17.18
N ARG A 19 -28.99 -35.10 -17.41
CA ARG A 19 -28.39 -34.16 -16.44
C ARG A 19 -29.45 -33.13 -16.02
N LYS A 20 -30.13 -33.33 -14.90
CA LYS A 20 -30.94 -32.31 -14.22
C LYS A 20 -30.49 -32.28 -12.76
N GLY A 21 -29.54 -31.42 -12.47
CA GLY A 21 -29.03 -31.22 -11.11
C GLY A 21 -28.06 -30.06 -10.95
N MET A 22 -27.94 -29.17 -11.94
CA MET A 22 -26.91 -28.11 -11.93
C MET A 22 -27.38 -26.82 -12.62
N ILE A 23 -28.66 -26.42 -12.46
CA ILE A 23 -29.20 -25.17 -13.01
C ILE A 23 -30.33 -24.66 -12.10
N SER A 24 -30.05 -24.24 -10.87
CA SER A 24 -31.07 -23.54 -10.06
C SER A 24 -30.57 -22.33 -9.26
N ASP A 25 -29.31 -21.90 -9.40
CA ASP A 25 -28.75 -20.77 -8.62
C ASP A 25 -28.13 -19.68 -9.53
N ARG A 26 -28.91 -19.09 -10.46
CA ARG A 26 -28.40 -18.03 -11.36
C ARG A 26 -29.28 -16.77 -11.48
N THR A 27 -30.06 -16.45 -10.46
CA THR A 27 -30.81 -15.18 -10.40
C THR A 27 -30.43 -14.36 -9.17
N THR A 28 -29.28 -13.70 -9.26
CA THR A 28 -28.91 -12.60 -8.36
C THR A 28 -28.23 -11.54 -9.22
N LEU A 29 -28.66 -10.28 -9.13
CA LEU A 29 -28.06 -9.15 -9.83
C LEU A 29 -26.70 -8.83 -9.19
N TYR A 30 -25.62 -8.99 -9.96
CA TYR A 30 -24.24 -8.82 -9.49
C TYR A 30 -23.69 -7.45 -9.94
N THR A 31 -23.07 -6.72 -9.00
CA THR A 31 -22.41 -5.44 -9.26
C THR A 31 -20.90 -5.65 -9.41
N GLY A 32 -20.18 -4.78 -10.14
CA GLY A 32 -18.76 -5.02 -10.51
C GLY A 32 -17.72 -5.09 -9.39
N THR A 33 -18.11 -5.03 -8.11
CA THR A 33 -17.23 -5.44 -7.00
C THR A 33 -17.24 -6.94 -6.74
N ASP A 34 -18.21 -7.67 -7.29
CA ASP A 34 -18.36 -9.11 -7.12
C ASP A 34 -17.52 -9.96 -8.09
N GLU A 35 -16.93 -9.38 -9.15
CA GLU A 35 -15.96 -10.12 -9.98
C GLU A 35 -14.70 -10.51 -9.16
N TYR A 36 -14.23 -9.63 -8.27
CA TYR A 36 -13.10 -9.92 -7.37
C TYR A 36 -13.43 -11.03 -6.34
N ARG A 37 -14.69 -11.14 -5.91
CA ARG A 37 -15.18 -12.21 -5.01
C ARG A 37 -15.49 -13.51 -5.76
N MET A 38 -15.95 -13.43 -7.02
CA MET A 38 -16.27 -14.60 -7.85
C MET A 38 -15.02 -15.30 -8.39
N PHE A 39 -13.95 -14.58 -8.72
CA PHE A 39 -12.67 -15.20 -9.07
C PHE A 39 -12.08 -16.01 -7.90
N VAL A 40 -12.33 -15.59 -6.65
CA VAL A 40 -11.99 -16.36 -5.45
C VAL A 40 -12.87 -17.62 -5.31
N THR A 41 -14.15 -17.60 -5.72
CA THR A 41 -15.00 -18.81 -5.74
C THR A 41 -14.63 -19.84 -6.82
N SER A 42 -13.78 -19.51 -7.80
CA SER A 42 -13.16 -20.51 -8.69
C SER A 42 -12.25 -21.52 -7.96
N GLN A 43 -11.93 -21.25 -6.67
CA GLN A 43 -11.29 -22.19 -5.74
C GLN A 43 -11.97 -23.57 -5.68
N TRP A 44 -13.29 -23.65 -5.89
CA TRP A 44 -14.03 -24.91 -5.72
C TRP A 44 -14.03 -25.80 -6.98
N CYS A 45 -13.93 -25.23 -8.18
CA CYS A 45 -13.94 -26.00 -9.44
C CYS A 45 -12.56 -26.53 -9.85
N ILE A 46 -11.48 -25.79 -9.57
CA ILE A 46 -10.11 -26.20 -9.94
C ILE A 46 -9.57 -27.30 -9.00
N SER A 47 -9.94 -27.25 -7.72
CA SER A 47 -9.54 -28.24 -6.72
C SER A 47 -10.12 -29.65 -6.95
N ASN A 48 -11.20 -29.77 -7.74
CA ASN A 48 -11.89 -31.04 -7.99
C ASN A 48 -11.63 -31.66 -9.38
N SER A 49 -10.81 -31.06 -10.26
CA SER A 49 -10.64 -31.54 -11.66
C SER A 49 -9.21 -31.77 -12.16
N LEU A 50 -8.17 -31.37 -11.41
CA LEU A 50 -6.78 -31.56 -11.82
C LEU A 50 -6.01 -32.46 -10.84
N ALA A 51 -5.91 -33.75 -11.18
CA ALA A 51 -4.78 -34.57 -10.75
C ALA A 51 -3.53 -34.00 -11.44
N GLN A 52 -2.57 -33.49 -10.64
CA GLN A 52 -1.31 -32.97 -11.15
C GLN A 52 -0.49 -34.11 -11.79
N PRO A 53 0.07 -33.94 -13.00
CA PRO A 53 1.23 -34.72 -13.42
C PRO A 53 2.50 -34.12 -12.80
N GLU A 54 3.34 -34.98 -12.23
CA GLU A 54 4.62 -34.64 -11.62
C GLU A 54 5.56 -33.94 -12.61
N LEU A 55 5.83 -32.65 -12.38
CA LEU A 55 6.89 -31.88 -13.04
C LEU A 55 7.99 -31.54 -12.02
N SER A 56 8.52 -32.58 -11.37
CA SER A 56 9.61 -32.48 -10.38
C SER A 56 10.87 -33.25 -10.78
N GLN A 57 11.06 -33.59 -12.06
CA GLN A 57 12.28 -34.22 -12.57
C GLN A 57 12.79 -33.58 -13.86
N ALA A 58 13.23 -32.32 -13.79
CA ALA A 58 14.07 -31.74 -14.86
C ALA A 58 14.92 -30.55 -14.39
N VAL A 59 15.35 -30.50 -13.12
CA VAL A 59 16.43 -29.60 -12.70
C VAL A 59 17.23 -30.29 -11.57
N GLY A 60 18.38 -30.86 -11.92
CA GLY A 60 19.43 -31.21 -10.96
C GLY A 60 19.76 -32.70 -10.82
N SER A 61 20.68 -33.20 -11.65
CA SER A 61 21.71 -34.13 -11.18
C SER A 61 22.95 -34.02 -12.08
N SER A 62 24.07 -33.59 -11.49
CA SER A 62 25.40 -33.71 -12.07
C SER A 62 26.23 -34.52 -11.07
N PRO A 63 26.85 -35.67 -11.46
CA PRO A 63 27.80 -36.37 -10.61
C PRO A 63 29.24 -35.91 -10.89
N ASN A 64 30.01 -35.80 -9.81
CA ASN A 64 31.44 -35.49 -9.76
C ASN A 64 32.31 -36.41 -10.66
N GLY A 65 33.45 -35.86 -11.15
CA GLY A 65 34.60 -36.69 -11.56
C GLY A 65 35.62 -36.06 -12.52
N SER A 66 36.55 -35.27 -11.96
CA SER A 66 37.97 -35.05 -12.37
C SER A 66 38.47 -35.42 -13.80
N SER A 67 39.07 -34.45 -14.50
CA SER A 67 40.48 -34.56 -14.96
C SER A 67 41.04 -33.20 -15.42
N GLU A 68 42.28 -32.92 -14.99
CA GLU A 68 43.12 -31.80 -15.41
C GLU A 68 43.73 -32.08 -16.81
N ARG A 69 43.79 -31.07 -17.69
CA ARG A 69 45.05 -30.49 -18.24
C ARG A 69 44.83 -29.54 -19.43
N ASN A 70 45.60 -28.45 -19.37
CA ASN A 70 46.00 -27.45 -20.37
C ASN A 70 45.84 -27.79 -21.86
N ILE A 71 45.49 -26.77 -22.67
CA ILE A 71 46.25 -26.30 -23.84
C ILE A 71 45.84 -24.84 -24.17
N SER A 72 46.86 -24.07 -24.53
CA SER A 72 46.98 -22.65 -24.84
C SER A 72 46.42 -22.20 -26.20
N GLU A 73 46.13 -20.90 -26.29
CA GLU A 73 46.26 -19.95 -27.42
C GLU A 73 46.04 -20.44 -28.87
N HIS A 74 45.04 -19.89 -29.57
CA HIS A 74 45.25 -19.19 -30.85
C HIS A 74 44.04 -18.36 -31.32
N ASN A 75 44.39 -17.20 -31.90
CA ASN A 75 43.57 -16.15 -32.52
C ASN A 75 42.56 -16.64 -33.57
N SER A 76 41.44 -15.92 -33.76
CA SER A 76 41.24 -15.00 -34.90
C SER A 76 39.76 -14.61 -35.16
N GLN A 77 39.56 -13.29 -35.30
CA GLN A 77 38.64 -12.59 -36.23
C GLN A 77 37.11 -12.63 -36.04
N LEU A 78 36.59 -11.46 -35.60
CA LEU A 78 35.28 -10.91 -35.96
C LEU A 78 35.16 -10.64 -37.46
N PRO A 79 33.93 -10.61 -38.00
CA PRO A 79 33.59 -9.59 -38.98
C PRO A 79 32.43 -8.71 -38.51
N GLN A 80 32.72 -7.41 -38.47
CA GLN A 80 31.75 -6.34 -38.65
C GLN A 80 31.27 -6.36 -40.11
N ASN A 81 29.95 -6.20 -40.33
CA ASN A 81 29.34 -5.45 -41.44
C ASN A 81 27.81 -5.64 -41.39
N GLY A 82 27.08 -4.56 -41.14
CA GLY A 82 25.63 -4.51 -41.34
C GLY A 82 25.30 -3.99 -42.74
N PRO A 83 24.14 -4.35 -43.33
CA PRO A 83 23.60 -3.62 -44.46
C PRO A 83 22.36 -2.79 -44.07
N HIS A 84 22.30 -1.63 -44.71
CA HIS A 84 21.28 -0.60 -44.67
C HIS A 84 19.87 -1.11 -45.04
N LEU A 85 18.84 -0.61 -44.34
CA LEU A 85 17.42 -0.81 -44.66
C LEU A 85 16.96 0.20 -45.72
N ASN A 86 16.65 -0.28 -46.93
CA ASN A 86 15.91 0.45 -47.96
C ASN A 86 14.41 0.15 -47.85
N LEU A 87 13.58 1.20 -47.91
CA LEU A 87 12.12 1.14 -48.06
C LEU A 87 11.72 0.95 -49.53
N PRO A 88 10.68 0.16 -49.85
CA PRO A 88 9.96 0.30 -51.11
C PRO A 88 8.49 0.75 -50.94
N SER A 89 8.04 1.53 -51.92
CA SER A 89 6.67 2.07 -52.12
C SER A 89 5.85 1.20 -53.12
N PRO A 90 4.60 1.53 -53.53
CA PRO A 90 3.45 0.64 -53.34
C PRO A 90 2.80 0.10 -54.63
N GLY A 91 2.04 -0.99 -54.49
CA GLY A 91 0.88 -1.30 -55.33
C GLY A 91 0.86 -2.68 -56.01
N SER A 92 0.02 -3.59 -55.53
CA SER A 92 -1.15 -4.16 -56.25
C SER A 92 -1.63 -5.47 -55.60
N HIS A 93 -2.93 -5.50 -55.29
CA HIS A 93 -3.82 -6.65 -55.08
C HIS A 93 -3.22 -7.95 -54.49
N ASP A 94 -3.19 -8.05 -53.15
CA ASP A 94 -3.41 -9.30 -52.37
C ASP A 94 -3.27 -9.05 -50.84
N GLU A 95 -4.03 -8.11 -50.29
CA GLU A 95 -4.00 -7.77 -48.85
C GLU A 95 -5.05 -8.55 -48.03
N LEU A 96 -4.96 -9.89 -48.05
CA LEU A 96 -5.61 -10.77 -47.06
C LEU A 96 -4.62 -11.79 -46.45
N SER A 97 -3.31 -11.60 -46.68
CA SER A 97 -2.22 -12.50 -46.26
C SER A 97 -1.31 -11.94 -45.15
N ALA A 98 -1.74 -10.88 -44.44
CA ALA A 98 -0.94 -10.24 -43.39
C ALA A 98 -1.05 -10.89 -41.98
N LEU A 99 -1.31 -12.19 -41.89
CA LEU A 99 -1.10 -13.00 -40.68
C LEU A 99 0.09 -13.91 -40.97
N GLY A 100 1.22 -13.67 -40.27
CA GLY A 100 2.47 -14.41 -40.46
C GLY A 100 2.33 -15.92 -40.20
N PRO A 101 3.38 -16.73 -40.48
CA PRO A 101 3.32 -18.18 -40.33
C PRO A 101 2.99 -18.56 -38.87
N ALA A 102 2.19 -19.61 -38.70
CA ALA A 102 1.82 -20.17 -37.40
C ALA A 102 3.08 -20.42 -36.53
N PHE A 103 3.12 -19.83 -35.34
CA PHE A 103 4.22 -20.01 -34.40
C PHE A 103 4.01 -21.27 -33.56
N ALA A 104 5.08 -21.97 -33.18
CA ALA A 104 4.98 -23.16 -32.36
C ALA A 104 4.58 -22.79 -30.91
N ILE A 105 3.50 -23.39 -30.41
CA ILE A 105 3.07 -23.26 -29.00
C ILE A 105 3.97 -24.15 -28.15
N ASP A 106 4.76 -23.54 -27.26
CA ASP A 106 5.59 -24.29 -26.31
C ASP A 106 4.77 -24.92 -25.17
N ALA A 107 5.38 -25.87 -24.45
CA ALA A 107 4.69 -26.61 -23.38
C ALA A 107 4.15 -25.70 -22.27
N GLN A 108 4.83 -24.58 -22.01
CA GLN A 108 4.41 -23.60 -21.01
C GLN A 108 3.15 -22.83 -21.45
N SER A 109 3.13 -22.36 -22.69
CA SER A 109 2.01 -21.65 -23.29
C SER A 109 0.80 -22.58 -23.43
N ALA A 110 1.02 -23.85 -23.82
CA ALA A 110 -0.04 -24.86 -23.88
C ALA A 110 -0.71 -25.08 -22.51
N TYR A 111 0.08 -25.13 -21.43
CA TYR A 111 -0.45 -25.23 -20.07
C TYR A 111 -1.27 -23.99 -19.67
N LEU A 112 -0.77 -22.79 -19.96
CA LEU A 112 -1.49 -21.54 -19.66
C LEU A 112 -2.80 -21.40 -20.46
N LEU A 113 -2.83 -21.87 -21.70
CA LEU A 113 -4.05 -21.92 -22.51
C LEU A 113 -5.09 -22.87 -21.91
N GLN A 114 -4.69 -24.02 -21.35
CA GLN A 114 -5.60 -24.92 -20.63
C GLN A 114 -6.15 -24.31 -19.33
N VAL A 115 -5.30 -23.57 -18.60
CA VAL A 115 -5.72 -22.84 -17.39
C VAL A 115 -6.75 -21.77 -17.76
N TYR A 116 -6.52 -21.04 -18.85
CA TYR A 116 -7.49 -20.09 -19.37
C TYR A 116 -8.80 -20.77 -19.80
N GLU A 117 -8.75 -21.81 -20.63
CA GLU A 117 -9.92 -22.52 -21.17
C GLU A 117 -10.84 -23.07 -20.06
N ARG A 118 -10.25 -23.62 -18.99
CA ARG A 118 -10.99 -24.26 -17.89
C ARG A 118 -11.34 -23.30 -16.75
N GLY A 119 -10.64 -22.18 -16.66
CA GLY A 119 -10.75 -21.21 -15.59
C GLY A 119 -11.39 -19.91 -16.05
N ILE A 120 -10.61 -19.08 -16.74
CA ILE A 120 -10.97 -17.69 -17.08
C ILE A 120 -11.98 -17.59 -18.23
N GLY A 121 -11.85 -18.41 -19.27
CA GLY A 121 -12.72 -18.39 -20.45
C GLY A 121 -14.22 -18.45 -20.12
N PRO A 122 -14.68 -19.42 -19.29
CA PRO A 122 -16.07 -19.49 -18.84
C PRO A 122 -16.59 -18.24 -18.11
N TRP A 123 -15.70 -17.49 -17.45
CA TRP A 123 -16.06 -16.24 -16.77
C TRP A 123 -16.18 -15.06 -17.74
N MET A 124 -15.31 -15.00 -18.74
CA MET A 124 -15.41 -14.01 -19.80
C MET A 124 -16.71 -14.18 -20.60
N ASP A 125 -17.17 -15.42 -20.76
CA ASP A 125 -18.43 -15.79 -21.44
C ASP A 125 -19.67 -15.75 -20.54
N VAL A 126 -19.61 -15.12 -19.38
CA VAL A 126 -20.84 -14.83 -18.60
C VAL A 126 -21.76 -14.00 -19.50
N PHE A 127 -22.98 -14.49 -19.72
CA PHE A 127 -23.96 -13.95 -20.68
C PHE A 127 -23.57 -14.06 -22.16
N ASP A 128 -22.78 -15.08 -22.50
CA ASP A 128 -22.56 -15.52 -23.88
C ASP A 128 -22.66 -17.06 -23.98
N LEU A 129 -23.80 -17.56 -24.47
CA LEU A 129 -24.01 -19.00 -24.60
C LEU A 129 -23.17 -19.66 -25.69
N ASN A 130 -22.60 -18.87 -26.60
CA ASN A 130 -21.75 -19.39 -27.68
C ASN A 130 -20.34 -19.72 -27.20
N LEU A 131 -19.99 -19.36 -25.97
CA LEU A 131 -18.68 -19.59 -25.37
C LEU A 131 -17.57 -18.98 -26.23
N THR A 132 -17.76 -17.73 -26.65
CA THR A 132 -16.91 -17.06 -27.65
C THR A 132 -15.48 -16.87 -27.14
N TYR A 133 -15.29 -16.45 -25.89
CA TYR A 133 -13.97 -16.30 -25.27
C TYR A 133 -13.35 -17.61 -24.81
N GLN A 134 -14.15 -18.64 -24.50
CA GLN A 134 -13.66 -19.96 -24.10
C GLN A 134 -13.27 -20.83 -25.30
N ARG A 135 -13.98 -20.74 -26.44
CA ARG A 135 -13.79 -21.63 -27.60
C ARG A 135 -13.31 -20.89 -28.83
N GLU A 136 -14.12 -19.98 -29.36
CA GLU A 136 -13.85 -19.29 -30.64
C GLU A 136 -12.54 -18.46 -30.57
N LEU A 137 -12.27 -17.83 -29.44
CA LEU A 137 -11.04 -17.09 -29.20
C LEU A 137 -9.79 -17.99 -29.21
N LEU A 138 -9.88 -19.21 -28.69
CA LEU A 138 -8.75 -20.14 -28.63
C LEU A 138 -8.38 -20.67 -30.01
N ASP A 139 -9.35 -20.81 -30.92
CA ASP A 139 -9.10 -21.21 -32.32
C ASP A 139 -8.27 -20.16 -33.08
N LEU A 140 -8.30 -18.89 -32.64
CA LEU A 140 -7.55 -17.79 -33.22
C LEU A 140 -6.11 -17.66 -32.67
N VAL A 141 -5.80 -18.34 -31.56
CA VAL A 141 -4.49 -18.26 -30.89
C VAL A 141 -3.33 -18.69 -31.79
N PRO A 142 -3.38 -19.82 -32.52
CA PRO A 142 -2.27 -20.26 -33.37
C PRO A 142 -1.88 -19.25 -34.47
N SER A 143 -2.82 -18.38 -34.84
CA SER A 143 -2.67 -17.37 -35.88
C SER A 143 -2.44 -15.95 -35.31
N SER A 144 -2.46 -15.77 -33.98
CA SER A 144 -2.34 -14.46 -33.35
C SER A 144 -1.38 -14.45 -32.14
N PRO A 145 -0.14 -13.98 -32.34
CA PRO A 145 0.81 -13.79 -31.24
C PRO A 145 0.28 -12.84 -30.16
N LEU A 146 -0.54 -11.85 -30.54
CA LEU A 146 -1.16 -10.91 -29.60
C LEU A 146 -2.11 -11.64 -28.64
N LEU A 147 -3.01 -12.46 -29.17
CA LEU A 147 -3.98 -13.21 -28.36
C LEU A 147 -3.28 -14.24 -27.47
N LEU A 148 -2.27 -14.95 -27.98
CA LEU A 148 -1.46 -15.85 -27.17
C LEU A 148 -0.89 -15.12 -25.95
N ASN A 149 -0.23 -13.99 -26.17
CA ASN A 149 0.41 -13.24 -25.10
C ASN A 149 -0.60 -12.69 -24.10
N ALA A 150 -1.73 -12.14 -24.56
CA ALA A 150 -2.77 -11.62 -23.68
C ALA A 150 -3.41 -12.72 -22.81
N ILE A 151 -3.71 -13.88 -23.39
CA ILE A 151 -4.27 -15.03 -22.68
C ILE A 151 -3.27 -15.63 -21.69
N CYS A 152 -2.03 -15.86 -22.12
CA CYS A 152 -0.98 -16.40 -21.25
C CYS A 152 -0.65 -15.46 -20.09
N ALA A 153 -0.63 -14.14 -20.33
CA ALA A 153 -0.47 -13.15 -19.27
C ALA A 153 -1.57 -13.27 -18.21
N LEU A 154 -2.83 -13.32 -18.66
CA LEU A 154 -4.00 -13.40 -17.80
C LEU A 154 -4.03 -14.70 -16.98
N ALA A 155 -3.77 -15.84 -17.62
CA ALA A 155 -3.71 -17.15 -16.98
C ALA A 155 -2.54 -17.25 -15.98
N ALA A 156 -1.34 -16.79 -16.35
CA ALA A 156 -0.19 -16.79 -15.45
C ALA A 156 -0.42 -15.85 -14.26
N ARG A 157 -1.15 -14.75 -14.46
CA ARG A 157 -1.53 -13.85 -13.37
C ARG A 157 -2.48 -14.55 -12.40
N GLN A 158 -3.51 -15.24 -12.89
CA GLN A 158 -4.40 -16.02 -12.04
C GLN A 158 -3.61 -17.08 -11.23
N LEU A 159 -2.68 -17.80 -11.87
CA LEU A 159 -1.79 -18.74 -11.19
C LEU A 159 -0.90 -18.08 -10.14
N SER A 160 -0.46 -16.84 -10.35
CA SER A 160 0.34 -16.10 -9.37
C SER A 160 -0.45 -15.70 -8.11
N LEU A 161 -1.78 -15.66 -8.20
CA LEU A 161 -2.67 -15.35 -7.07
C LEU A 161 -3.03 -16.61 -6.27
N ILE A 162 -3.10 -17.77 -6.92
CA ILE A 162 -3.49 -19.05 -6.29
C ILE A 162 -2.29 -19.95 -5.94
N GLY A 163 -1.13 -19.73 -6.58
CA GLY A 163 0.09 -20.50 -6.44
C GLY A 163 1.29 -19.67 -5.97
N PRO A 164 2.51 -20.21 -6.04
CA PRO A 164 3.71 -19.48 -5.63
C PRO A 164 3.94 -18.25 -6.53
N SER A 165 3.72 -17.06 -5.96
CA SER A 165 3.83 -15.80 -6.69
C SER A 165 5.19 -15.63 -7.39
N TRP A 166 6.28 -16.05 -6.75
CA TRP A 166 7.65 -15.98 -7.30
C TRP A 166 7.84 -16.79 -8.60
N ALA A 167 7.04 -17.84 -8.83
CA ALA A 167 7.14 -18.67 -10.02
C ALA A 167 6.36 -18.05 -11.19
N TRP A 168 5.11 -17.63 -10.95
CA TRP A 168 4.17 -17.24 -12.01
C TRP A 168 4.13 -15.75 -12.30
N LYS A 169 4.46 -14.89 -11.33
CA LYS A 169 4.44 -13.43 -11.52
C LYS A 169 5.44 -12.96 -12.60
N PRO A 170 6.70 -13.41 -12.64
CA PRO A 170 7.63 -13.02 -13.71
C PRO A 170 7.18 -13.50 -15.10
N ILE A 171 6.53 -14.66 -15.17
CA ILE A 171 5.96 -15.22 -16.40
C ILE A 171 4.82 -14.33 -16.89
N ALA A 172 3.91 -13.97 -15.98
CA ALA A 172 2.76 -13.13 -16.28
C ALA A 172 3.19 -11.74 -16.80
N GLU A 173 4.16 -11.11 -16.14
CA GLU A 173 4.72 -9.81 -16.52
C GLU A 173 5.40 -9.85 -17.90
N ARG A 174 6.10 -10.94 -18.23
CA ARG A 174 6.73 -11.14 -19.54
C ARG A 174 5.69 -11.19 -20.66
N TYR A 175 4.67 -12.05 -20.55
CA TYR A 175 3.61 -12.17 -21.56
C TYR A 175 2.80 -10.88 -21.66
N TYR A 176 2.54 -10.21 -20.52
CA TYR A 176 1.84 -8.93 -20.49
C TYR A 176 2.59 -7.85 -21.27
N GLY A 177 3.89 -7.67 -21.00
CA GLY A 177 4.72 -6.68 -21.69
C GLY A 177 4.79 -6.92 -23.21
N GLN A 178 4.87 -8.20 -23.63
CA GLN A 178 4.80 -8.57 -25.05
C GLN A 178 3.43 -8.28 -25.66
N GLY A 179 2.34 -8.58 -24.94
CA GLY A 179 0.97 -8.30 -25.36
C GLY A 179 0.70 -6.81 -25.55
N VAL A 180 1.10 -5.96 -24.60
CA VAL A 180 0.95 -4.49 -24.69
C VAL A 180 1.71 -3.93 -25.88
N HIS A 181 2.95 -4.38 -26.10
CA HIS A 181 3.75 -3.93 -27.23
C HIS A 181 3.16 -4.35 -28.59
N LEU A 182 2.59 -5.56 -28.69
CA LEU A 182 1.90 -6.02 -29.90
C LEU A 182 0.58 -5.26 -30.12
N LEU A 183 -0.18 -4.98 -29.05
CA LEU A 183 -1.40 -4.17 -29.11
C LEU A 183 -1.09 -2.74 -29.58
N ALA A 184 -0.04 -2.12 -29.06
CA ALA A 184 0.38 -0.78 -29.48
C ALA A 184 0.76 -0.73 -30.97
N ARG A 185 1.36 -1.80 -31.53
CA ARG A 185 1.63 -1.90 -32.97
C ARG A 185 0.36 -2.07 -33.78
N LEU A 186 -0.58 -2.89 -33.30
CA LEU A 186 -1.87 -3.13 -33.96
C LEU A 186 -2.70 -1.85 -34.04
N LEU A 187 -2.73 -1.05 -32.98
CA LEU A 187 -3.47 0.22 -32.92
C LEU A 187 -2.91 1.30 -33.86
N ASN A 188 -1.66 1.14 -34.34
CA ASN A 188 -1.06 2.01 -35.36
C ASN A 188 -1.24 1.47 -36.80
N GLY A 189 -1.95 0.34 -36.96
CA GLY A 189 -2.13 -0.39 -38.22
C GLY A 189 -3.52 -0.22 -38.86
N ASN A 190 -3.90 -1.14 -39.75
CA ASN A 190 -5.09 -1.06 -40.60
C ASN A 190 -6.42 -1.28 -39.80
N PRO A 191 -7.52 -0.54 -40.07
CA PRO A 191 -8.77 -0.61 -39.31
C PRO A 191 -9.42 -2.01 -39.28
N GLU A 192 -9.19 -2.83 -40.31
CA GLU A 192 -9.75 -4.19 -40.42
C GLU A 192 -9.24 -5.15 -39.34
N THR A 193 -8.13 -4.83 -38.66
CA THR A 193 -7.57 -5.63 -37.57
C THR A 193 -7.99 -5.17 -36.16
N MET A 194 -8.84 -4.13 -36.07
CA MET A 194 -9.24 -3.52 -34.80
C MET A 194 -10.18 -4.40 -33.97
N GLU A 195 -10.77 -5.45 -34.54
CA GLU A 195 -11.51 -6.47 -33.77
C GLU A 195 -10.60 -7.23 -32.80
N LEU A 196 -9.35 -7.53 -33.20
CA LEU A 196 -8.37 -8.13 -32.31
C LEU A 196 -7.90 -7.14 -31.23
N ALA A 197 -7.96 -5.84 -31.52
CA ALA A 197 -7.57 -4.79 -30.59
C ALA A 197 -8.53 -4.72 -29.39
N ILE A 198 -9.85 -4.77 -29.61
CA ILE A 198 -10.80 -4.74 -28.49
C ILE A 198 -10.67 -5.99 -27.61
N VAL A 199 -10.48 -7.16 -28.21
CA VAL A 199 -10.30 -8.43 -27.50
C VAL A 199 -9.03 -8.41 -26.65
N ALA A 200 -7.90 -8.01 -27.23
CA ALA A 200 -6.64 -7.91 -26.50
C ALA A 200 -6.72 -6.85 -25.39
N THR A 201 -7.41 -5.73 -25.62
CA THR A 201 -7.63 -4.69 -24.62
C THR A 201 -8.48 -5.21 -23.45
N MET A 202 -9.50 -6.04 -23.70
CA MET A 202 -10.29 -6.67 -22.62
C MET A 202 -9.47 -7.69 -21.82
N LEU A 203 -8.67 -8.52 -22.49
CA LEU A 203 -7.81 -9.50 -21.82
C LEU A 203 -6.71 -8.82 -20.98
N LEU A 204 -6.01 -7.83 -21.54
CA LEU A 204 -4.94 -7.09 -20.85
C LEU A 204 -5.51 -6.16 -19.76
N GLY A 205 -6.68 -5.57 -19.98
CA GLY A 205 -7.41 -4.84 -18.94
C GLY A 205 -7.81 -5.75 -17.78
N SER A 206 -8.32 -6.94 -18.06
CA SER A 206 -8.65 -7.93 -17.02
C SER A 206 -7.42 -8.43 -16.27
N TYR A 207 -6.26 -8.50 -16.92
CA TYR A 207 -4.98 -8.76 -16.27
C TYR A 207 -4.66 -7.68 -15.24
N GLU A 208 -4.80 -6.42 -15.61
CA GLU A 208 -4.50 -5.30 -14.70
C GLU A 208 -5.51 -5.19 -13.55
N LEU A 209 -6.76 -5.56 -13.80
CA LEU A 209 -7.77 -5.67 -12.75
C LEU A 209 -7.38 -6.72 -11.69
N MET A 210 -6.79 -7.86 -12.11
CA MET A 210 -6.25 -8.89 -11.21
C MET A 210 -4.87 -8.54 -10.63
N SER A 211 -4.13 -7.64 -11.27
CA SER A 211 -2.77 -7.27 -10.86
C SER A 211 -2.80 -6.33 -9.65
N SER A 212 -3.56 -5.24 -9.80
CA SER A 212 -3.98 -4.25 -8.81
C SER A 212 -4.70 -3.16 -9.60
N PRO A 213 -5.99 -2.86 -9.37
CA PRO A 213 -6.67 -1.79 -10.10
C PRO A 213 -5.94 -0.46 -9.87
N GLY A 214 -5.41 0.12 -10.95
CA GLY A 214 -4.56 1.31 -10.95
C GLY A 214 -4.61 2.06 -12.28
N LEU A 215 -3.62 2.94 -12.51
CA LEU A 215 -3.55 3.80 -13.71
C LEU A 215 -3.58 2.99 -15.02
N ASP A 216 -2.96 1.81 -15.07
CA ASP A 216 -2.87 1.03 -16.30
C ASP A 216 -4.17 0.31 -16.66
N TYR A 217 -4.95 -0.18 -15.68
CA TYR A 217 -6.32 -0.63 -15.91
C TYR A 217 -7.19 0.51 -16.48
N GLN A 218 -7.09 1.70 -15.88
CA GLN A 218 -7.84 2.88 -16.34
C GLN A 218 -7.48 3.29 -17.78
N ARG A 219 -6.22 3.11 -18.18
CA ARG A 219 -5.77 3.33 -19.56
C ARG A 219 -6.37 2.30 -20.51
N HIS A 220 -6.34 1.01 -20.19
CA HIS A 220 -6.99 -0.03 -21.01
C HIS A 220 -8.50 0.17 -21.10
N PHE A 221 -9.15 0.51 -19.99
CA PHE A 221 -10.58 0.76 -19.94
C PHE A 221 -10.98 2.00 -20.77
N THR A 222 -10.20 3.07 -20.70
CA THR A 222 -10.39 4.26 -21.53
C THR A 222 -10.09 3.99 -23.01
N GLY A 223 -9.04 3.22 -23.30
CA GLY A 223 -8.73 2.80 -24.68
C GLY A 223 -9.84 1.92 -25.27
N ALA A 224 -10.41 1.01 -24.48
CA ALA A 224 -11.55 0.19 -24.87
C ALA A 224 -12.77 1.04 -25.23
N LYS A 225 -13.08 2.08 -24.43
CA LYS A 225 -14.12 3.06 -24.78
C LYS A 225 -13.89 3.64 -26.18
N THR A 226 -12.68 4.13 -26.45
CA THR A 226 -12.35 4.72 -27.76
C THR A 226 -12.56 3.74 -28.91
N ILE A 227 -12.21 2.46 -28.72
CA ILE A 227 -12.41 1.41 -29.73
C ILE A 227 -13.90 1.09 -29.89
N VAL A 228 -14.65 1.00 -28.79
CA VAL A 228 -16.11 0.76 -28.78
C VAL A 228 -16.85 1.85 -29.55
N ASP A 229 -16.52 3.12 -29.29
CA ASP A 229 -17.10 4.29 -29.97
C ASP A 229 -16.76 4.29 -31.46
N ALA A 230 -15.46 4.12 -31.80
CA ALA A 230 -14.96 4.23 -33.16
C ALA A 230 -15.51 3.15 -34.09
N LEU A 231 -15.67 1.91 -33.60
CA LEU A 231 -16.13 0.79 -34.40
C LEU A 231 -17.61 0.49 -34.24
N GLN A 232 -18.32 1.22 -33.37
CA GLN A 232 -19.70 0.90 -33.00
C GLN A 232 -19.84 -0.60 -32.65
N VAL A 233 -18.95 -1.10 -31.79
CA VAL A 233 -18.71 -2.55 -31.57
C VAL A 233 -19.99 -3.35 -31.30
N TYR A 234 -20.96 -2.75 -30.60
CA TYR A 234 -22.26 -3.35 -30.30
C TYR A 234 -23.17 -3.57 -31.53
N LYS A 235 -22.89 -2.90 -32.66
CA LYS A 235 -23.52 -3.11 -33.98
C LYS A 235 -22.69 -4.01 -34.91
N SER A 236 -21.53 -4.51 -34.45
CA SER A 236 -20.67 -5.36 -35.29
C SER A 236 -21.37 -6.68 -35.64
N SER A 237 -21.16 -7.13 -36.87
CA SER A 237 -21.57 -8.47 -37.34
C SER A 237 -20.72 -9.58 -36.72
N SER A 238 -19.52 -9.25 -36.23
CA SER A 238 -18.60 -10.19 -35.58
C SER A 238 -19.09 -10.60 -34.19
N ARG A 239 -19.14 -11.91 -33.95
CA ARG A 239 -19.54 -12.46 -32.65
C ARG A 239 -18.52 -12.09 -31.57
N LEU A 240 -17.23 -12.16 -31.89
CA LEU A 240 -16.13 -11.83 -31.01
C LEU A 240 -16.15 -10.35 -30.58
N ALA A 241 -16.46 -9.44 -31.51
CA ALA A 241 -16.65 -8.03 -31.21
C ALA A 241 -17.82 -7.79 -30.25
N ARG A 242 -18.99 -8.42 -30.50
CA ARG A 242 -20.16 -8.31 -29.61
C ARG A 242 -19.93 -8.91 -28.23
N ALA A 243 -19.26 -10.05 -28.13
CA ALA A 243 -18.87 -10.64 -26.84
C ALA A 243 -17.94 -9.70 -26.05
N SER A 244 -16.97 -9.09 -26.74
CA SER A 244 -16.05 -8.10 -26.14
C SER A 244 -16.77 -6.85 -25.63
N PHE A 245 -17.81 -6.39 -26.34
CA PHE A 245 -18.66 -5.29 -25.89
C PHE A 245 -19.38 -5.63 -24.58
N TRP A 246 -19.95 -6.82 -24.44
CA TRP A 246 -20.67 -7.19 -23.21
C TRP A 246 -19.73 -7.42 -22.01
N ILE A 247 -18.49 -7.83 -22.23
CA ILE A 247 -17.44 -7.81 -21.19
C ILE A 247 -17.14 -6.36 -20.78
N TYR A 248 -16.95 -5.47 -21.75
CA TYR A 248 -16.73 -4.05 -21.50
C TYR A 248 -17.91 -3.39 -20.74
N ALA A 249 -19.15 -3.67 -21.13
CA ALA A 249 -20.36 -3.13 -20.51
C ALA A 249 -20.47 -3.53 -19.03
N ARG A 250 -20.07 -4.77 -18.67
CA ARG A 250 -20.01 -5.19 -17.26
C ARG A 250 -19.00 -4.38 -16.46
N HIS A 251 -17.81 -4.17 -17.01
CA HIS A 251 -16.78 -3.34 -16.37
C HIS A 251 -17.25 -1.89 -16.20
N GLU A 252 -17.99 -1.36 -17.17
CA GLU A 252 -18.52 0.01 -17.13
C GLU A 252 -19.58 0.22 -16.05
N VAL A 253 -20.57 -0.67 -15.97
CA VAL A 253 -21.57 -0.70 -14.89
C VAL A 253 -20.89 -0.85 -13.53
N GLY A 254 -19.92 -1.75 -13.44
CA GLY A 254 -19.11 -1.95 -12.25
C GLY A 254 -18.36 -0.70 -11.78
N GLU A 255 -17.75 0.02 -12.72
CA GLU A 255 -17.03 1.24 -12.43
C GLU A 255 -17.96 2.39 -12.02
N ALA A 256 -19.06 2.57 -12.75
CA ALA A 256 -20.08 3.60 -12.48
C ALA A 256 -20.65 3.49 -11.06
N LEU A 257 -20.97 2.26 -10.62
CA LEU A 257 -21.39 2.00 -9.24
C LEU A 257 -20.31 2.32 -8.21
N ASN A 258 -19.06 1.95 -8.48
CA ASN A 258 -17.95 2.21 -7.56
C ASN A 258 -17.69 3.72 -7.38
N LEU A 259 -17.89 4.50 -8.45
CA LEU A 259 -17.65 5.93 -8.47
C LEU A 259 -18.89 6.76 -8.10
N ASN A 260 -20.06 6.13 -7.91
CA ASN A 260 -21.36 6.81 -7.79
C ASN A 260 -21.59 7.82 -8.93
N SER A 261 -21.27 7.40 -10.16
CA SER A 261 -21.35 8.23 -11.37
C SER A 261 -22.25 7.57 -12.41
N PRO A 262 -22.77 8.31 -13.41
CA PRO A 262 -23.42 7.68 -14.57
C PRO A 262 -22.41 6.85 -15.38
N THR A 263 -22.90 5.96 -16.24
CA THR A 263 -22.06 5.24 -17.22
C THR A 263 -21.45 6.22 -18.23
N ARG A 264 -20.35 5.82 -18.89
CA ARG A 264 -19.62 6.63 -19.88
C ARG A 264 -20.31 6.60 -21.26
N HIS A 265 -21.10 5.57 -21.57
CA HIS A 265 -21.93 5.43 -22.77
C HIS A 265 -23.41 5.47 -22.43
N ASP A 266 -24.21 6.02 -23.35
CA ASP A 266 -25.67 6.03 -23.22
C ASP A 266 -26.23 4.61 -23.35
N PRO A 267 -26.78 4.03 -22.27
CA PRO A 267 -27.32 2.67 -22.31
C PRO A 267 -28.51 2.54 -23.28
N LYS A 268 -29.12 3.67 -23.69
CA LYS A 268 -30.15 3.67 -24.74
C LYS A 268 -29.62 3.26 -26.11
N LEU A 269 -28.33 3.41 -26.34
CA LEU A 269 -27.67 3.01 -27.58
C LEU A 269 -27.27 1.54 -27.58
N TRP A 270 -27.31 0.87 -26.43
CA TRP A 270 -26.95 -0.53 -26.31
C TRP A 270 -28.04 -1.43 -26.93
N PRO A 271 -27.67 -2.63 -27.43
CA PRO A 271 -28.64 -3.54 -28.02
C PRO A 271 -29.76 -3.87 -27.02
N ARG A 272 -31.02 -3.82 -27.50
CA ARG A 272 -32.22 -4.11 -26.71
C ARG A 272 -32.78 -5.47 -27.08
N LEU A 273 -33.38 -6.14 -26.09
CA LEU A 273 -34.16 -7.33 -26.34
C LEU A 273 -35.34 -7.00 -27.26
N ASP A 274 -35.51 -7.76 -28.35
CA ASP A 274 -36.68 -7.65 -29.22
C ASP A 274 -37.80 -8.56 -28.70
N PRO A 275 -38.90 -8.01 -28.15
CA PRO A 275 -40.00 -8.79 -27.61
C PRO A 275 -40.80 -9.56 -28.68
N ALA A 276 -40.56 -9.30 -29.98
CA ALA A 276 -41.20 -10.01 -31.08
C ALA A 276 -40.50 -11.35 -31.45
N GLN A 277 -39.31 -11.64 -30.90
CA GLN A 277 -38.64 -12.92 -31.13
C GLN A 277 -39.27 -14.02 -30.26
N SER A 278 -39.63 -15.15 -30.89
CA SER A 278 -40.50 -16.16 -30.26
C SER A 278 -39.87 -16.92 -29.07
N GLU A 279 -38.55 -16.94 -28.94
CA GLU A 279 -37.81 -17.41 -27.76
C GLU A 279 -36.41 -16.75 -27.75
N PRO A 280 -36.19 -15.65 -27.01
CA PRO A 280 -34.85 -15.10 -26.90
C PRO A 280 -33.98 -16.04 -26.07
N HIS A 281 -32.73 -16.24 -26.51
CA HIS A 281 -31.74 -16.98 -25.73
C HIS A 281 -31.49 -16.30 -24.37
N GLU A 282 -31.20 -17.08 -23.33
CA GLU A 282 -31.05 -16.61 -21.93
C GLU A 282 -30.01 -15.49 -21.78
N ASP A 283 -28.96 -15.50 -22.61
CA ASP A 283 -27.94 -14.46 -22.68
C ASP A 283 -28.48 -13.08 -23.12
N LEU A 284 -29.43 -13.02 -24.06
CA LEU A 284 -30.07 -11.78 -24.48
C LEU A 284 -30.86 -11.12 -23.35
N TYR A 285 -31.54 -11.92 -22.52
CA TYR A 285 -32.21 -11.42 -21.33
C TYR A 285 -31.22 -10.88 -20.30
N CYS A 286 -30.14 -11.62 -20.02
CA CYS A 286 -29.13 -11.16 -19.06
C CYS A 286 -28.40 -9.88 -19.51
N ASN A 287 -28.12 -9.76 -20.81
CA ASN A 287 -27.53 -8.56 -21.39
C ASN A 287 -28.51 -7.37 -21.33
N ASP A 288 -29.81 -7.60 -21.52
CA ASP A 288 -30.81 -6.55 -21.35
C ASP A 288 -30.97 -6.13 -19.87
N VAL A 289 -30.81 -7.06 -18.92
CA VAL A 289 -30.75 -6.74 -17.48
C VAL A 289 -29.54 -5.85 -17.15
N LEU A 290 -28.36 -6.13 -17.71
CA LEU A 290 -27.18 -5.26 -17.55
C LEU A 290 -27.44 -3.85 -18.10
N ARG A 291 -28.08 -3.74 -19.28
CA ARG A 291 -28.50 -2.45 -19.85
C ARG A 291 -29.46 -1.71 -18.92
N ILE A 292 -30.46 -2.39 -18.36
CA ILE A 292 -31.41 -1.79 -17.40
C ILE A 292 -30.67 -1.28 -16.15
N CYS A 293 -29.68 -2.01 -15.64
CA CYS A 293 -28.86 -1.55 -14.51
C CYS A 293 -28.13 -0.25 -14.85
N ALA A 294 -27.51 -0.18 -16.03
CA ALA A 294 -26.86 1.02 -16.53
C ALA A 294 -27.84 2.21 -16.68
N GLU A 295 -29.07 1.97 -17.17
CA GLU A 295 -30.11 3.00 -17.25
C GLU A 295 -30.51 3.51 -15.85
N ILE A 296 -30.65 2.61 -14.87
CA ILE A 296 -30.96 2.98 -13.47
C ILE A 296 -29.83 3.83 -12.88
N GLU A 297 -28.57 3.43 -13.06
CA GLU A 297 -27.40 4.20 -12.59
C GLU A 297 -27.37 5.60 -13.21
N CYS A 298 -27.61 5.71 -14.52
CA CYS A 298 -27.70 7.00 -15.19
C CYS A 298 -28.87 7.86 -14.68
N LEU A 299 -30.00 7.24 -14.29
CA LEU A 299 -31.13 7.96 -13.70
C LEU A 299 -30.85 8.42 -12.27
N VAL A 300 -30.12 7.60 -11.49
CA VAL A 300 -29.79 7.89 -10.08
C VAL A 300 -28.66 8.92 -9.96
N PHE A 301 -27.63 8.79 -10.79
CA PHE A 301 -26.40 9.59 -10.71
C PHE A 301 -26.25 10.65 -11.82
N GLY A 302 -27.13 10.67 -12.83
CA GLY A 302 -27.07 11.62 -13.94
C GLY A 302 -27.74 12.98 -13.68
N PRO A 303 -27.44 14.01 -14.49
CA PRO A 303 -28.00 15.35 -14.33
C PRO A 303 -29.50 15.42 -14.66
N LYS A 304 -30.28 16.13 -13.83
CA LYS A 304 -31.76 16.22 -13.91
C LYS A 304 -32.31 16.96 -15.13
N THR A 305 -31.48 17.66 -15.91
CA THR A 305 -31.89 18.41 -17.10
C THR A 305 -31.51 17.62 -18.35
N GLY A 306 -32.50 17.11 -19.07
CA GLY A 306 -32.33 16.23 -20.23
C GLY A 306 -31.28 16.72 -21.24
N GLY A 307 -30.16 16.01 -21.30
CA GLY A 307 -29.09 16.19 -22.26
C GLY A 307 -27.85 15.41 -21.80
N TRP A 308 -27.47 14.38 -22.56
CA TRP A 308 -26.19 13.69 -22.40
C TRP A 308 -25.06 14.68 -22.73
N LYS A 309 -24.26 15.09 -21.74
CA LYS A 309 -23.04 15.89 -21.94
C LYS A 309 -21.82 15.10 -21.46
N ASP A 310 -20.73 15.23 -22.21
CA ASP A 310 -19.44 14.56 -22.02
C ASP A 310 -18.90 14.77 -20.59
N VAL A 311 -18.51 13.69 -19.90
CA VAL A 311 -18.27 13.61 -18.44
C VAL A 311 -16.96 14.30 -17.98
N ARG A 312 -16.49 15.32 -18.71
CA ARG A 312 -15.24 16.03 -18.37
C ARG A 312 -15.40 17.24 -17.45
N ASP A 313 -16.63 17.66 -17.12
CA ASP A 313 -16.86 18.98 -16.47
C ASP A 313 -17.69 18.99 -15.17
N ILE A 314 -17.94 17.86 -14.50
CA ILE A 314 -18.70 17.87 -13.23
C ILE A 314 -17.80 17.49 -12.05
N GLY A 315 -16.84 18.38 -11.78
CA GLY A 315 -16.12 18.42 -10.52
C GLY A 315 -16.87 19.30 -9.51
N GLY A 316 -17.34 18.69 -8.42
CA GLY A 316 -17.74 19.41 -7.20
C GLY A 316 -19.24 19.45 -6.93
N ALA A 317 -19.68 18.56 -6.04
CA ALA A 317 -20.68 18.77 -4.98
C ALA A 317 -21.36 17.44 -4.62
N ALA A 318 -20.71 16.62 -3.79
CA ALA A 318 -21.39 15.52 -3.11
C ALA A 318 -22.09 16.11 -1.86
N ASN A 319 -23.36 16.47 -1.99
CA ASN A 319 -24.23 16.70 -0.83
C ASN A 319 -25.25 15.56 -0.71
N THR A 320 -25.31 15.03 0.50
CA THR A 320 -26.27 14.07 1.04
C THR A 320 -27.72 14.37 0.65
N MET A 321 -28.48 13.39 0.16
CA MET A 321 -29.95 13.40 0.23
C MET A 321 -30.55 12.01 0.46
N SER A 322 -31.63 12.01 1.24
CA SER A 322 -32.40 10.88 1.75
C SER A 322 -33.23 10.17 0.69
N VAL A 323 -33.37 8.86 0.86
CA VAL A 323 -34.30 7.99 0.14
C VAL A 323 -35.72 8.25 0.65
N ASP A 324 -36.43 9.19 0.06
CA ASP A 324 -37.88 9.28 0.19
C ASP A 324 -38.50 9.72 -1.14
N ARG A 325 -39.45 8.90 -1.61
CA ARG A 325 -40.29 9.00 -2.83
C ARG A 325 -39.74 8.33 -4.10
N LEU A 326 -40.00 7.03 -4.21
CA LEU A 326 -40.27 6.37 -5.49
C LEU A 326 -41.79 6.36 -5.69
N ASP A 327 -42.25 7.11 -6.70
CA ASP A 327 -43.65 7.26 -7.08
C ASP A 327 -44.11 6.05 -7.92
N ILE A 328 -45.21 5.41 -7.51
CA ILE A 328 -45.75 4.18 -8.10
C ILE A 328 -46.22 4.39 -9.55
N GLY A 329 -46.49 5.64 -9.97
CA GLY A 329 -46.85 5.98 -11.35
C GLY A 329 -45.75 5.78 -12.40
N PHE A 330 -44.49 5.60 -11.99
CA PHE A 330 -43.37 5.42 -12.92
C PHE A 330 -43.28 4.00 -13.51
N LEU A 331 -43.76 2.98 -12.77
CA LEU A 331 -43.75 1.58 -13.25
C LEU A 331 -44.70 1.35 -14.43
N ASP A 332 -45.82 2.09 -14.49
CA ASP A 332 -46.78 2.00 -15.60
C ASP A 332 -46.25 2.63 -16.90
N GLN A 333 -45.35 3.61 -16.81
CA GLN A 333 -44.74 4.26 -17.98
C GLN A 333 -43.64 3.40 -18.62
N VAL A 334 -42.97 2.56 -17.83
CA VAL A 334 -41.89 1.67 -18.29
C VAL A 334 -42.42 0.40 -18.96
N LEU A 335 -43.63 -0.06 -18.62
CA LEU A 335 -44.19 -1.34 -19.09
C LEU A 335 -45.05 -1.26 -20.37
N GLY A 336 -45.20 -0.08 -20.97
CA GLY A 336 -45.65 0.03 -22.37
C GLY A 336 -47.02 -0.60 -22.70
N MET A 337 -48.00 -0.61 -21.79
CA MET A 337 -49.37 -1.02 -22.12
C MET A 337 -50.21 0.20 -22.53
N LYS A 338 -50.12 0.58 -23.81
CA LYS A 338 -51.12 1.45 -24.45
C LYS A 338 -51.59 0.77 -25.74
N ASN A 339 -52.76 0.13 -25.68
CA ASN A 339 -53.76 0.09 -26.77
C ASN A 339 -54.99 -0.74 -26.35
N SER A 340 -56.11 -0.08 -26.05
CA SER A 340 -57.47 -0.61 -26.21
C SER A 340 -58.48 0.54 -26.26
N PRO A 341 -59.48 0.54 -27.16
CA PRO A 341 -60.30 1.72 -27.46
C PRO A 341 -61.56 1.85 -26.57
N ARG A 342 -61.87 3.12 -26.24
CA ARG A 342 -63.13 3.78 -25.82
C ARG A 342 -64.34 2.90 -25.41
N CYS A 343 -64.88 3.20 -24.22
CA CYS A 343 -66.32 3.10 -23.91
C CYS A 343 -66.72 4.28 -22.98
N PRO A 344 -67.93 4.87 -23.09
CA PRO A 344 -68.22 6.21 -22.60
C PRO A 344 -68.67 6.30 -21.13
N ASP A 345 -68.50 7.51 -20.62
CA ASP A 345 -68.74 8.02 -19.28
C ASP A 345 -70.18 7.83 -18.78
N ASP A 346 -70.35 7.34 -17.54
CA ASP A 346 -71.22 7.89 -16.47
C ASP A 346 -71.66 6.88 -15.40
N GLU A 347 -71.51 5.56 -15.59
CA GLU A 347 -71.83 4.57 -14.54
C GLU A 347 -70.62 4.17 -13.65
N ALA A 348 -69.39 4.40 -14.11
CA ALA A 348 -68.18 4.01 -13.38
C ALA A 348 -67.89 4.90 -12.14
N GLN A 349 -68.28 6.17 -12.15
CA GLN A 349 -68.04 7.08 -11.03
C GLN A 349 -68.90 6.78 -9.79
N VAL A 350 -70.13 6.28 -9.99
CA VAL A 350 -71.03 5.95 -8.88
C VAL A 350 -70.57 4.67 -8.17
N TRP A 351 -70.03 3.69 -8.90
CA TRP A 351 -69.46 2.47 -8.32
C TRP A 351 -68.14 2.75 -7.58
N LEU A 352 -67.24 3.57 -8.14
CA LEU A 352 -65.95 3.92 -7.52
C LEU A 352 -66.07 4.66 -6.18
N SER A 353 -67.09 5.52 -6.01
CA SER A 353 -67.27 6.27 -4.75
C SER A 353 -67.69 5.41 -3.56
N LYS A 354 -68.40 4.30 -3.82
CA LYS A 354 -68.93 3.40 -2.80
C LYS A 354 -67.87 2.38 -2.37
N THR A 355 -67.12 1.83 -3.34
CA THR A 355 -66.02 0.89 -3.09
C THR A 355 -64.81 1.59 -2.44
N ALA A 356 -64.54 2.86 -2.77
CA ALA A 356 -63.44 3.62 -2.17
C ALA A 356 -63.63 3.91 -0.67
N LYS A 357 -64.86 4.17 -0.21
CA LYS A 357 -65.14 4.41 1.22
C LYS A 357 -65.02 3.14 2.09
N GLU A 358 -65.36 1.99 1.54
CA GLU A 358 -65.21 0.71 2.24
C GLU A 358 -63.73 0.26 2.25
N HIS A 359 -62.97 0.49 1.17
CA HIS A 359 -61.54 0.15 1.12
C HIS A 359 -60.61 1.06 1.94
N ILE A 360 -60.94 2.34 2.12
CA ILE A 360 -60.09 3.26 2.92
C ILE A 360 -60.11 2.92 4.41
N THR A 361 -61.18 2.29 4.90
CA THR A 361 -61.32 1.92 6.32
C THR A 361 -60.55 0.61 6.65
N ASP A 362 -60.45 -0.32 5.69
CA ASP A 362 -59.65 -1.55 5.80
C ASP A 362 -58.16 -1.37 5.46
N GLN A 363 -57.80 -0.39 4.63
CA GLN A 363 -56.39 -0.09 4.34
C GLN A 363 -55.66 0.55 5.53
N ASN A 364 -56.30 1.39 6.33
CA ASN A 364 -55.64 2.03 7.47
C ASN A 364 -55.33 1.04 8.63
N SER A 365 -56.12 -0.01 8.81
CA SER A 365 -55.86 -1.07 9.81
C SER A 365 -54.81 -2.08 9.34
N SER A 366 -54.74 -2.34 8.02
CA SER A 366 -53.76 -3.27 7.41
C SER A 366 -52.38 -2.62 7.17
N LEU A 367 -52.30 -1.34 6.83
CA LEU A 367 -51.06 -0.56 6.70
C LEU A 367 -50.33 -0.42 8.05
N SER A 368 -51.05 -0.12 9.14
CA SER A 368 -50.45 -0.08 10.48
C SER A 368 -49.91 -1.45 10.91
N SER A 369 -50.63 -2.53 10.59
CA SER A 369 -50.22 -3.91 10.88
C SER A 369 -49.04 -4.39 10.01
N GLN A 370 -48.89 -3.90 8.79
CA GLN A 370 -47.74 -4.17 7.92
C GLN A 370 -46.51 -3.35 8.32
N GLU A 371 -46.69 -2.08 8.70
CA GLU A 371 -45.61 -1.23 9.16
C GLU A 371 -45.07 -1.68 10.53
N ILE A 372 -45.96 -2.14 11.43
CA ILE A 372 -45.56 -2.81 12.68
C ILE A 372 -44.79 -4.09 12.38
N ARG A 373 -45.27 -4.96 11.47
CA ARG A 373 -44.56 -6.20 11.08
C ARG A 373 -43.19 -5.93 10.48
N TYR A 374 -43.07 -4.93 9.61
CA TYR A 374 -41.82 -4.52 8.98
C TYR A 374 -40.83 -3.93 9.99
N ARG A 375 -41.30 -3.06 10.91
CA ARG A 375 -40.47 -2.53 12.01
C ARG A 375 -40.03 -3.65 12.96
N THR A 376 -40.92 -4.57 13.34
CA THR A 376 -40.56 -5.73 14.17
C THR A 376 -39.57 -6.66 13.48
N SER A 377 -39.70 -6.88 12.16
CA SER A 377 -38.77 -7.70 11.38
C SER A 377 -37.38 -7.07 11.31
N LYS A 378 -37.29 -5.75 11.08
CA LYS A 378 -36.02 -5.01 11.12
C LYS A 378 -35.35 -5.04 12.49
N THR A 379 -36.11 -4.86 13.58
CA THR A 379 -35.55 -4.98 14.94
C THR A 379 -35.11 -6.41 15.24
N MET A 380 -35.87 -7.43 14.81
CA MET A 380 -35.49 -8.83 15.02
C MET A 380 -34.22 -9.18 14.23
N ILE A 381 -34.12 -8.79 12.96
CA ILE A 381 -32.91 -8.98 12.15
C ILE A 381 -31.71 -8.25 12.77
N SER A 382 -31.90 -7.01 13.24
CA SER A 382 -30.84 -6.27 13.94
C SER A 382 -30.39 -6.99 15.22
N VAL A 383 -31.32 -7.52 16.02
CA VAL A 383 -31.01 -8.27 17.24
C VAL A 383 -30.26 -9.56 16.90
N TYR A 384 -30.70 -10.31 15.88
CA TYR A 384 -30.00 -11.52 15.42
C TYR A 384 -28.59 -11.21 14.93
N LEU A 385 -28.39 -10.17 14.12
CA LEU A 385 -27.07 -9.75 13.66
C LEU A 385 -26.17 -9.32 14.82
N SER A 386 -26.70 -8.55 15.78
CA SER A 386 -25.96 -8.19 17.00
C SER A 386 -25.58 -9.42 17.82
N LEU A 387 -26.49 -10.39 17.98
CA LEU A 387 -26.23 -11.63 18.72
C LEU A 387 -25.15 -12.48 18.02
N CYS A 388 -25.25 -12.64 16.69
CA CYS A 388 -24.25 -13.34 15.89
C CYS A 388 -22.86 -12.68 15.98
N CYS A 389 -22.81 -11.33 15.96
CA CYS A 389 -21.56 -10.58 16.17
C CYS A 389 -20.98 -10.83 17.57
N ILE A 390 -21.80 -10.77 18.62
CA ILE A 390 -21.37 -11.03 20.01
C ILE A 390 -20.84 -12.46 20.14
N ILE A 391 -21.55 -13.45 19.61
CA ILE A 391 -21.13 -14.86 19.62
C ILE A 391 -19.80 -15.02 18.87
N THR A 392 -19.65 -14.39 17.71
CA THR A 392 -18.41 -14.46 16.92
C THR A 392 -17.23 -13.86 17.70
N LEU A 393 -17.40 -12.68 18.31
CA LEU A 393 -16.38 -12.05 19.14
C LEU A 393 -16.02 -12.91 20.36
N LEU A 394 -17.03 -13.54 20.99
CA LEU A 394 -16.82 -14.46 22.10
C LEU A 394 -16.04 -15.70 21.67
N LEU A 395 -16.36 -16.31 20.53
CA LEU A 395 -15.62 -17.45 19.99
C LEU A 395 -14.16 -17.09 19.64
N VAL A 396 -13.93 -15.91 19.07
CA VAL A 396 -12.57 -15.41 18.81
C VAL A 396 -11.80 -15.21 20.12
N PHE A 397 -12.44 -14.63 21.13
CA PHE A 397 -11.85 -14.44 22.45
C PHE A 397 -11.53 -15.79 23.12
N LEU A 398 -12.49 -16.72 23.16
CA LEU A 398 -12.31 -18.06 23.72
C LEU A 398 -11.21 -18.83 23.01
N ARG A 399 -11.09 -18.71 21.69
CA ARG A 399 -9.97 -19.27 20.93
C ARG A 399 -8.62 -18.70 21.39
N ARG A 400 -8.52 -17.39 21.61
CA ARG A 400 -7.28 -16.76 22.12
C ARG A 400 -6.93 -17.23 23.53
N VAL A 401 -7.93 -17.36 24.40
CA VAL A 401 -7.78 -17.92 25.74
C VAL A 401 -7.32 -19.38 25.69
N ALA A 402 -7.92 -20.20 24.83
CA ALA A 402 -7.51 -21.59 24.63
C ALA A 402 -6.06 -21.70 24.12
N VAL A 403 -5.67 -20.88 23.13
CA VAL A 403 -4.28 -20.84 22.62
C VAL A 403 -3.31 -20.43 23.73
N TYR A 404 -3.67 -19.46 24.56
CA TYR A 404 -2.86 -19.07 25.71
C TYR A 404 -2.64 -20.23 26.67
N PHE A 405 -3.68 -20.96 27.06
CA PHE A 405 -3.54 -22.08 28.01
C PHE A 405 -2.83 -23.29 27.41
N TRP A 406 -2.98 -23.54 26.10
CA TRP A 406 -2.27 -24.60 25.38
C TRP A 406 -0.76 -24.34 25.31
N ASP A 407 -0.35 -23.06 25.19
CA ASP A 407 1.04 -22.59 25.26
C ASP A 407 2.05 -23.42 24.44
N THR A 408 1.77 -23.67 23.16
CA THR A 408 2.65 -24.44 22.28
C THR A 408 4.08 -23.91 22.21
N LYS A 409 4.27 -22.61 22.45
CA LYS A 409 5.56 -21.91 22.41
C LYS A 409 6.23 -21.78 23.78
N GLY A 410 5.59 -22.21 24.87
CA GLY A 410 6.13 -22.11 26.23
C GLY A 410 6.35 -20.66 26.69
N LEU A 411 5.55 -19.71 26.21
CA LEU A 411 5.72 -18.28 26.49
C LEU A 411 5.02 -17.85 27.78
N ARG A 412 4.25 -18.72 28.46
CA ARG A 412 3.63 -18.38 29.75
C ARG A 412 4.62 -18.24 30.89
N LYS A 413 5.85 -18.76 30.75
CA LYS A 413 6.91 -18.57 31.75
C LYS A 413 7.33 -17.11 31.90
N TYR A 414 7.09 -16.29 30.89
CA TYR A 414 7.40 -14.85 30.92
C TYR A 414 6.22 -14.06 31.47
N PRO A 415 6.45 -13.16 32.45
CA PRO A 415 5.40 -12.29 32.95
C PRO A 415 4.93 -11.33 31.85
N GLY A 416 3.62 -11.09 31.80
CA GLY A 416 3.05 -10.07 30.93
C GLY A 416 3.30 -8.67 31.47
N LEU A 417 3.32 -7.67 30.58
CA LEU A 417 3.26 -6.26 30.98
C LEU A 417 1.97 -5.95 31.78
N ASP A 418 0.92 -6.71 31.49
CA ASP A 418 -0.35 -6.75 32.21
C ASP A 418 -1.01 -8.13 32.06
N ALA A 419 -2.16 -8.32 32.73
CA ALA A 419 -2.91 -9.58 32.72
C ALA A 419 -3.42 -9.99 31.32
N PHE A 420 -3.51 -9.06 30.37
CA PHE A 420 -4.05 -9.31 29.03
C PHE A 420 -2.97 -9.57 27.98
N SER A 421 -1.70 -9.25 28.28
CA SER A 421 -0.57 -9.38 27.37
C SER A 421 -0.40 -10.79 26.80
N GLY A 422 -0.79 -11.83 27.56
CA GLY A 422 -0.78 -13.21 27.09
C GLY A 422 -1.81 -13.53 25.99
N PHE A 423 -2.92 -12.79 25.94
CA PHE A 423 -4.08 -13.06 25.09
C PHE A 423 -4.21 -12.10 23.91
N THR A 424 -3.75 -10.85 24.08
CA THR A 424 -3.96 -9.77 23.11
C THR A 424 -2.87 -8.70 23.18
N ASN A 425 -2.62 -8.06 22.03
CA ASN A 425 -1.76 -6.87 21.93
C ASN A 425 -2.50 -5.58 22.32
N LEU A 426 -3.80 -5.65 22.61
CA LEU A 426 -4.64 -4.48 22.83
C LEU A 426 -4.16 -3.62 24.00
N SER A 427 -3.69 -4.23 25.09
CA SER A 427 -3.20 -3.44 26.23
C SER A 427 -1.93 -2.67 25.86
N PHE A 428 -0.98 -3.31 25.17
CA PHE A 428 0.22 -2.66 24.66
C PHE A 428 -0.08 -1.54 23.65
N ILE A 429 -1.17 -1.68 22.88
CA ILE A 429 -1.71 -0.63 22.00
C ILE A 429 -2.27 0.55 22.81
N LEU A 430 -3.12 0.28 23.81
CA LEU A 430 -3.80 1.32 24.59
C LEU A 430 -2.82 2.14 25.43
N GLN A 431 -1.72 1.53 25.87
CA GLN A 431 -0.68 2.21 26.64
C GLN A 431 0.05 3.30 25.84
N ALA A 432 0.10 3.22 24.50
CA ALA A 432 0.70 4.26 23.65
C ALA A 432 -0.09 5.58 23.65
N ARG A 433 -1.28 5.62 24.27
CA ARG A 433 -2.14 6.81 24.38
C ARG A 433 -2.20 7.40 25.79
N ARG A 434 -1.44 6.85 26.75
CA ARG A 434 -1.34 7.44 28.07
C ARG A 434 -0.41 8.65 28.02
N ALA A 435 -0.79 9.70 28.73
CA ALA A 435 -0.01 10.90 28.99
C ALA A 435 -0.20 11.23 30.48
N PRO A 436 0.77 11.84 31.19
CA PRO A 436 2.05 12.38 30.68
C PRO A 436 3.18 11.35 30.51
N ASP A 437 3.02 10.12 31.00
CA ASP A 437 4.00 9.04 30.83
C ASP A 437 3.80 8.27 29.53
N PHE A 438 4.88 7.73 28.97
CA PHE A 438 4.86 6.94 27.74
C PHE A 438 5.12 5.44 27.96
N ARG A 439 4.70 4.62 27.00
CA ARG A 439 4.64 3.15 27.13
C ARG A 439 6.02 2.51 27.36
N THR A 440 7.08 2.98 26.71
CA THR A 440 8.44 2.43 26.92
C THR A 440 8.97 2.72 28.34
N LYS A 441 8.55 3.80 29.00
CA LYS A 441 8.90 4.06 30.40
C LYS A 441 8.22 3.05 31.34
N MET A 442 6.94 2.75 31.12
CA MET A 442 6.26 1.67 31.86
C MET A 442 6.94 0.30 31.65
N LEU A 443 7.41 0.04 30.43
CA LEU A 443 8.14 -1.18 30.11
C LEU A 443 9.51 -1.23 30.81
N LEU A 444 10.22 -0.10 30.92
CA LEU A 444 11.44 0.00 31.71
C LEU A 444 11.20 -0.36 33.18
N GLU A 445 10.14 0.17 33.79
CA GLU A 445 9.75 -0.15 35.17
C GLU A 445 9.46 -1.64 35.35
N ALA A 446 8.73 -2.25 34.42
CA ALA A 446 8.48 -3.70 34.44
C ALA A 446 9.79 -4.51 34.35
N HIS A 447 10.76 -4.03 33.58
CA HIS A 447 12.06 -4.66 33.42
C HIS A 447 12.99 -4.57 34.64
N GLN A 448 12.67 -3.73 35.63
CA GLN A 448 13.37 -3.73 36.92
C GLN A 448 13.11 -5.03 37.69
N SER A 449 11.95 -5.67 37.48
CA SER A 449 11.60 -6.93 38.14
C SER A 449 11.97 -8.16 37.31
N TYR A 450 11.91 -8.07 35.98
CA TYR A 450 12.12 -9.23 35.10
C TYR A 450 12.93 -8.89 33.85
N PRO A 451 13.92 -9.72 33.48
CA PRO A 451 14.76 -9.46 32.31
C PRO A 451 14.03 -9.63 30.97
N VAL A 452 12.95 -10.40 30.96
CA VAL A 452 12.13 -10.65 29.77
C VAL A 452 10.66 -10.44 30.11
N ILE A 453 9.98 -9.57 29.36
CA ILE A 453 8.57 -9.23 29.54
C ILE A 453 7.79 -9.62 28.29
N ARG A 454 6.65 -10.27 28.46
CA ARG A 454 5.73 -10.58 27.36
C ARG A 454 4.82 -9.38 27.08
N LEU A 455 4.95 -8.82 25.87
CA LEU A 455 4.15 -7.67 25.41
C LEU A 455 2.83 -8.10 24.75
N GLY A 456 2.77 -9.34 24.27
CA GLY A 456 1.71 -9.83 23.41
C GLY A 456 1.68 -11.36 23.32
N PRO A 457 0.71 -11.94 22.59
CA PRO A 457 0.60 -13.39 22.44
C PRO A 457 1.90 -14.04 21.96
N ASP A 458 2.61 -13.38 21.03
CA ASP A 458 3.84 -13.89 20.42
C ASP A 458 4.98 -12.85 20.47
N SER A 459 4.96 -11.92 21.44
CA SER A 459 5.93 -10.81 21.49
C SER A 459 6.62 -10.71 22.85
N LEU A 460 7.95 -10.64 22.84
CA LEU A 460 8.81 -10.51 24.01
C LEU A 460 9.70 -9.27 23.91
N SER A 461 9.83 -8.57 25.03
CA SER A 461 10.79 -7.51 25.27
C SER A 461 11.91 -8.03 26.16
N PHE A 462 13.16 -7.68 25.82
CA PHE A 462 14.36 -7.98 26.61
C PHE A 462 14.95 -6.68 27.16
N SER A 463 15.54 -6.73 28.36
CA SER A 463 16.31 -5.62 28.94
C SER A 463 17.82 -5.84 28.98
N ASP A 464 18.29 -7.09 29.06
CA ASP A 464 19.73 -7.37 29.11
C ASP A 464 20.42 -7.03 27.78
N ILE A 465 21.37 -6.10 27.85
CA ILE A 465 22.17 -5.59 26.74
C ILE A 465 22.91 -6.68 25.95
N LYS A 466 23.14 -7.87 26.51
CA LYS A 466 23.72 -9.02 25.79
C LYS A 466 22.81 -9.51 24.67
N ALA A 467 21.50 -9.34 24.80
CA ALA A 467 20.52 -9.72 23.77
C ALA A 467 20.66 -8.90 22.48
N ILE A 468 21.32 -7.73 22.51
CA ILE A 468 21.54 -6.86 21.33
C ILE A 468 22.20 -7.64 20.19
N LYS A 469 23.24 -8.42 20.49
CA LYS A 469 23.98 -9.17 19.47
C LYS A 469 23.11 -10.25 18.84
N ASP A 470 22.31 -10.96 19.64
CA ASP A 470 21.49 -12.07 19.17
C ASP A 470 20.28 -11.56 18.38
N ILE A 471 19.65 -10.47 18.80
CA ILE A 471 18.46 -9.90 18.15
C ILE A 471 18.83 -9.05 16.92
N TYR A 472 19.86 -8.20 17.02
CA TYR A 472 20.18 -7.18 16.01
C TYR A 472 21.53 -7.37 15.31
N GLY A 473 22.39 -8.28 15.76
CA GLY A 473 23.75 -8.42 15.24
C GLY A 473 23.83 -8.78 13.75
N HIS A 474 25.00 -8.57 13.13
CA HIS A 474 25.19 -8.79 11.69
C HIS A 474 24.83 -10.20 11.22
N SER A 475 25.10 -11.22 12.04
CA SER A 475 24.87 -12.63 11.74
C SER A 475 23.58 -13.19 12.32
N THR A 476 22.69 -12.34 12.85
CA THR A 476 21.45 -12.83 13.46
C THR A 476 20.58 -13.57 12.42
N PRO A 477 20.04 -14.76 12.75
CA PRO A 477 19.07 -15.42 11.89
C PRO A 477 17.73 -14.67 11.87
N CYS A 478 17.46 -13.81 12.87
CA CYS A 478 16.26 -12.99 12.93
C CYS A 478 16.01 -12.15 11.66
N ILE A 479 14.73 -12.00 11.31
CA ILE A 479 14.24 -11.09 10.28
C ILE A 479 13.44 -9.94 10.90
N LYS A 480 13.07 -8.92 10.13
CA LYS A 480 12.15 -7.88 10.62
C LYS A 480 10.79 -8.50 10.99
N GLY A 481 10.14 -7.96 12.02
CA GLY A 481 8.80 -8.40 12.43
C GLY A 481 7.72 -8.06 11.39
N ASP A 482 6.52 -8.61 11.57
CA ASP A 482 5.43 -8.46 10.60
C ASP A 482 4.88 -7.02 10.55
N MET A 483 5.13 -6.21 11.59
CA MET A 483 4.76 -4.79 11.64
C MET A 483 5.39 -3.94 10.54
N TYR A 484 6.51 -4.38 9.95
CA TYR A 484 7.19 -3.63 8.91
C TYR A 484 6.52 -3.77 7.54
N SER A 485 6.04 -4.97 7.19
CA SER A 485 5.36 -5.21 5.91
C SER A 485 3.86 -4.94 5.95
N THR A 486 3.24 -4.95 7.12
CA THR A 486 1.79 -4.76 7.29
C THR A 486 1.25 -3.44 6.69
N PRO A 487 1.89 -2.27 6.88
CA PRO A 487 1.44 -1.01 6.31
C PRO A 487 2.08 -0.73 4.94
N GLY A 488 3.01 -1.59 4.48
CA GLY A 488 3.77 -1.40 3.26
C GLY A 488 2.87 -1.41 2.02
N GLY A 489 3.25 -0.60 1.03
CA GLY A 489 2.60 -0.61 -0.28
C GLY A 489 3.02 -1.83 -1.11
N VAL A 490 2.55 -1.89 -2.37
CA VAL A 490 2.94 -2.94 -3.33
C VAL A 490 4.45 -2.96 -3.57
N HIS A 491 5.10 -1.79 -3.49
CA HIS A 491 6.54 -1.64 -3.60
C HIS A 491 7.13 -1.35 -2.22
N HIS A 492 7.92 -2.31 -1.71
CA HIS A 492 8.68 -2.13 -0.48
C HIS A 492 9.88 -1.20 -0.72
N ASN A 493 10.24 -0.44 0.31
CA ASN A 493 11.45 0.37 0.41
C ASN A 493 12.44 -0.27 1.39
N VAL A 494 13.63 0.32 1.53
CA VAL A 494 14.66 -0.22 2.43
C VAL A 494 14.22 -0.35 3.92
N LEU A 495 13.23 0.43 4.38
CA LEU A 495 12.75 0.41 5.76
C LEU A 495 11.70 -0.68 6.02
N ASP A 496 10.88 -1.06 5.04
CA ASP A 496 9.84 -2.08 5.19
C ASP A 496 10.17 -3.45 4.55
N SER A 497 11.20 -3.56 3.70
CA SER A 497 11.66 -4.85 3.17
C SER A 497 12.05 -5.83 4.29
N VAL A 498 11.23 -6.86 4.51
CA VAL A 498 11.46 -7.91 5.51
C VAL A 498 12.48 -8.92 5.02
N ASP A 499 12.42 -9.28 3.73
CA ASP A 499 13.37 -10.22 3.12
C ASP A 499 14.82 -9.71 3.21
N LYS A 500 15.76 -10.63 3.50
CA LYS A 500 17.16 -10.27 3.73
C LYS A 500 17.87 -9.93 2.42
N LEU A 501 17.56 -10.64 1.33
CA LEU A 501 18.21 -10.44 0.04
C LEU A 501 17.74 -9.13 -0.60
N GLU A 502 16.43 -8.90 -0.65
CA GLU A 502 15.82 -7.67 -1.15
C GLU A 502 16.38 -6.43 -0.43
N HIS A 503 16.36 -6.46 0.91
CA HIS A 503 16.91 -5.37 1.72
C HIS A 503 18.41 -5.15 1.44
N SER A 504 19.20 -6.21 1.31
CA SER A 504 20.63 -6.12 1.02
C SER A 504 20.88 -5.44 -0.33
N GLN A 505 20.11 -5.80 -1.36
CA GLN A 505 20.21 -5.21 -2.70
C GLN A 505 19.85 -3.72 -2.68
N LYS A 506 18.72 -3.35 -2.05
CA LYS A 506 18.29 -1.95 -1.88
C LYS A 506 19.32 -1.13 -1.12
N ARG A 507 19.79 -1.63 0.03
CA ARG A 507 20.83 -0.97 0.82
C ARG A 507 22.14 -0.79 0.03
N LYS A 508 22.55 -1.79 -0.75
CA LYS A 508 23.78 -1.73 -1.57
C LYS A 508 23.70 -0.66 -2.67
N ARG A 509 22.52 -0.45 -3.26
CA ARG A 509 22.27 0.62 -4.23
C ARG A 509 22.48 1.99 -3.59
N LEU A 510 21.91 2.19 -2.40
CA LEU A 510 21.96 3.46 -1.66
C LEU A 510 23.30 3.72 -0.96
N ALA A 511 24.12 2.70 -0.73
CA ALA A 511 25.31 2.80 0.13
C ALA A 511 26.32 3.89 -0.27
N ILE A 512 26.43 4.23 -1.55
CA ILE A 512 27.35 5.29 -2.00
C ILE A 512 26.83 6.67 -1.60
N ALA A 513 25.54 6.92 -1.85
CA ALA A 513 24.91 8.20 -1.55
C ALA A 513 24.93 8.49 -0.03
N PHE A 514 24.81 7.45 0.79
CA PHE A 514 24.89 7.55 2.26
C PHE A 514 26.32 7.43 2.83
N SER A 515 27.36 7.42 1.99
CA SER A 515 28.74 7.38 2.46
C SER A 515 29.16 8.72 3.08
N ALA A 516 30.03 8.69 4.10
CA ALA A 516 30.48 9.91 4.78
C ALA A 516 31.09 10.93 3.81
N LYS A 517 31.94 10.47 2.88
CA LYS A 517 32.57 11.31 1.86
C LYS A 517 31.56 12.02 0.95
N HIS A 518 30.50 11.34 0.54
CA HIS A 518 29.50 11.94 -0.34
C HIS A 518 28.63 12.94 0.42
N LEU A 519 28.26 12.62 1.66
CA LEU A 519 27.48 13.53 2.51
C LEU A 519 28.26 14.79 2.90
N GLU A 520 29.57 14.68 3.12
CA GLU A 520 30.46 15.84 3.30
C GLU A 520 30.46 16.76 2.08
N ALA A 521 30.38 16.20 0.86
CA ALA A 521 30.24 17.02 -0.35
C ALA A 521 28.88 17.75 -0.41
N TRP A 522 27.87 17.31 0.33
CA TRP A 522 26.55 17.94 0.44
C TRP A 522 26.39 18.83 1.67
N GLU A 523 27.46 19.08 2.41
CA GLU A 523 27.44 19.98 3.56
C GLU A 523 26.83 21.35 3.23
N PHE A 524 27.09 21.87 2.02
CA PHE A 524 26.56 23.16 1.57
C PHE A 524 25.01 23.22 1.61
N LYS A 525 24.31 22.09 1.42
CA LYS A 525 22.85 22.03 1.54
C LYS A 525 22.40 22.25 2.97
N VAL A 526 23.12 21.67 3.94
CA VAL A 526 22.85 21.83 5.38
C VAL A 526 23.22 23.22 5.86
N VAL A 527 24.35 23.77 5.40
CA VAL A 527 24.78 25.14 5.70
C VAL A 527 23.79 26.18 5.19
N ASP A 528 23.20 25.99 4.00
CA ASP A 528 22.12 26.86 3.50
C ASP A 528 20.92 26.88 4.46
N LYS A 529 20.43 25.71 4.91
CA LYS A 529 19.29 25.66 5.86
C LYS A 529 19.66 26.23 7.22
N CYS A 530 20.89 25.99 7.69
CA CYS A 530 21.38 26.53 8.95
C CYS A 530 21.40 28.06 8.90
N THR A 531 21.90 28.65 7.80
CA THR A 531 21.94 30.10 7.57
C THR A 531 20.54 30.71 7.56
N ARG A 532 19.58 30.07 6.89
CA ARG A 532 18.17 30.51 6.85
C ARG A 532 17.52 30.46 8.23
N LEU A 533 17.77 29.41 9.00
CA LEU A 533 17.27 29.28 10.37
C LEU A 533 17.86 30.35 11.30
N ILE A 534 19.18 30.57 11.24
CA ILE A 534 19.87 31.63 11.99
C ILE A 534 19.27 33.00 11.66
N SER A 535 18.98 33.26 10.39
CA SER A 535 18.35 34.51 9.95
C SER A 535 16.97 34.74 10.58
N GLN A 536 16.23 33.68 10.91
CA GLN A 536 14.98 33.80 11.67
C GLN A 536 15.25 34.03 13.16
N PHE A 537 16.23 33.34 13.74
CA PHE A 537 16.57 33.50 15.15
C PHE A 537 17.17 34.86 15.48
N ASP A 538 17.88 35.49 14.54
CA ASP A 538 18.32 36.88 14.63
C ASP A 538 17.12 37.87 14.70
N LYS A 539 15.97 37.53 14.09
CA LYS A 539 14.75 38.34 14.26
C LYS A 539 14.15 38.12 15.64
N TYR A 540 14.11 36.87 16.12
CA TYR A 540 13.60 36.57 17.46
C TYR A 540 14.46 37.21 18.55
N SER A 541 15.78 37.30 18.37
CA SER A 541 16.70 37.86 19.37
C SER A 541 16.48 39.35 19.64
N THR A 542 15.89 40.07 18.70
CA THR A 542 15.49 41.49 18.84
C THR A 542 14.05 41.66 19.33
N SER A 543 13.27 40.58 19.32
CA SER A 543 11.88 40.55 19.77
C SER A 543 11.76 40.06 21.22
N SER A 544 10.63 40.34 21.88
CA SER A 544 10.28 39.71 23.17
C SER A 544 9.42 38.44 23.00
N SER A 545 9.29 37.93 21.77
CA SER A 545 8.42 36.80 21.45
C SER A 545 9.12 35.48 21.69
N SER A 546 8.37 34.49 22.17
CA SER A 546 8.85 33.11 22.25
C SER A 546 8.80 32.40 20.89
N ALA A 547 9.78 31.55 20.62
CA ALA A 547 9.82 30.64 19.48
C ALA A 547 9.58 29.19 19.94
N ASP A 548 8.87 28.37 19.15
CA ASP A 548 8.81 26.91 19.39
C ASP A 548 10.04 26.24 18.76
N LEU A 549 11.04 25.91 19.56
CA LEU A 549 12.30 25.32 19.10
C LEU A 549 12.09 23.94 18.44
N ARG A 550 11.09 23.19 18.89
CA ARG A 550 10.69 21.92 18.28
C ARG A 550 10.19 22.15 16.85
N LEU A 551 9.33 23.15 16.63
CA LEU A 551 8.86 23.48 15.29
C LEU A 551 10.04 23.85 14.37
N TRP A 552 10.95 24.72 14.83
CA TRP A 552 12.06 25.18 14.00
C TRP A 552 13.06 24.08 13.61
N THR A 553 13.35 23.13 14.52
CA THR A 553 14.16 21.96 14.17
C THR A 553 13.43 21.00 13.20
N ASN A 554 12.10 20.90 13.32
CA ASN A 554 11.27 20.21 12.34
C ASN A 554 11.33 20.87 10.96
N LEU A 555 11.17 22.20 10.85
CA LEU A 555 11.25 22.91 9.56
C LEU A 555 12.63 22.72 8.93
N PHE A 556 13.70 22.87 9.71
CA PHE A 556 15.08 22.68 9.24
C PHE A 556 15.31 21.30 8.62
N THR A 557 14.92 20.23 9.32
CA THR A 557 15.16 18.85 8.86
C THR A 557 14.28 18.46 7.69
N VAL A 558 13.02 18.93 7.63
CA VAL A 558 12.13 18.70 6.49
C VAL A 558 12.71 19.34 5.23
N GLU A 559 13.20 20.58 5.32
CA GLU A 559 13.87 21.23 4.19
C GLU A 559 15.20 20.57 3.82
N ALA A 560 16.01 20.19 4.81
CA ALA A 560 17.29 19.54 4.57
C ALA A 560 17.10 18.21 3.82
N ILE A 561 16.18 17.34 4.28
CA ILE A 561 15.95 16.06 3.62
C ILE A 561 15.24 16.22 2.27
N ALA A 562 14.36 17.20 2.09
CA ALA A 562 13.75 17.48 0.79
C ALA A 562 14.80 17.92 -0.26
N ASP A 563 15.79 18.72 0.16
CA ASP A 563 16.88 19.16 -0.71
C ASP A 563 17.88 18.02 -0.97
N ILE A 564 18.26 17.28 0.06
CA ILE A 564 19.24 16.18 -0.06
C ILE A 564 18.67 14.99 -0.83
N ALA A 565 17.41 14.62 -0.60
CA ALA A 565 16.80 13.46 -1.24
C ALA A 565 16.25 13.75 -2.64
N LEU A 566 15.77 14.98 -2.88
CA LEU A 566 14.97 15.32 -4.06
C LEU A 566 15.32 16.68 -4.68
N SER A 567 16.39 17.36 -4.25
CA SER A 567 16.76 18.70 -4.72
C SER A 567 15.61 19.72 -4.65
N GLN A 568 14.69 19.56 -3.70
CA GLN A 568 13.52 20.44 -3.55
C GLN A 568 13.77 21.50 -2.47
N LYS A 569 13.47 22.76 -2.79
CA LYS A 569 13.44 23.87 -1.84
C LYS A 569 11.98 24.19 -1.50
N LEU A 570 11.61 24.04 -0.23
CA LEU A 570 10.21 24.14 0.21
C LEU A 570 9.83 25.55 0.71
N GLY A 571 10.80 26.34 1.16
CA GLY A 571 10.59 27.68 1.71
C GLY A 571 10.03 27.70 3.13
N LEU A 572 10.15 26.59 3.88
CA LEU A 572 9.53 26.45 5.20
C LEU A 572 10.21 27.32 6.26
N LEU A 573 11.54 27.43 6.22
CA LEU A 573 12.29 28.26 7.16
C LEU A 573 11.99 29.76 6.97
N GLU A 574 11.79 30.21 5.74
CA GLU A 574 11.37 31.59 5.47
C GLU A 574 9.94 31.85 5.93
N ALA A 575 9.03 30.91 5.64
CA ALA A 575 7.62 31.03 5.95
C ALA A 575 7.31 30.91 7.46
N GLY A 576 8.12 30.17 8.21
CA GLY A 576 7.89 29.91 9.64
C GLY A 576 6.73 28.96 9.93
N HIS A 577 6.27 28.21 8.93
CA HIS A 577 5.21 27.21 9.05
C HIS A 577 5.48 26.00 8.14
N ASP A 578 4.82 24.87 8.40
CA ASP A 578 5.09 23.58 7.75
C ASP A 578 4.13 23.24 6.60
N MET A 579 3.45 24.24 6.01
CA MET A 579 2.54 24.03 4.89
C MET A 579 3.30 23.65 3.61
N VAL A 580 2.90 22.55 2.99
CA VAL A 580 3.49 21.98 1.77
C VAL A 580 2.42 21.51 0.79
N GLU A 581 2.79 21.45 -0.49
CA GLU A 581 1.95 20.87 -1.53
C GLU A 581 1.83 19.34 -1.39
N CYS A 582 0.59 18.85 -1.44
CA CYS A 582 0.24 17.44 -1.48
C CYS A 582 -0.56 17.16 -2.76
N GLU A 583 -0.16 16.12 -3.49
CA GLU A 583 -0.82 15.67 -4.72
C GLU A 583 -1.63 14.39 -4.46
N ASP A 584 -2.94 14.43 -4.71
CA ASP A 584 -3.77 13.23 -4.62
C ASP A 584 -3.57 12.29 -5.83
N VAL A 585 -4.26 11.14 -5.81
CA VAL A 585 -4.15 10.13 -6.88
C VAL A 585 -4.72 10.60 -8.23
N ASN A 586 -5.56 11.64 -8.21
CA ASN A 586 -6.18 12.24 -9.39
C ASN A 586 -5.38 13.45 -9.91
N GLY A 587 -4.24 13.77 -9.29
CA GLY A 587 -3.39 14.90 -9.65
C GLY A 587 -3.82 16.25 -9.07
N HIS A 588 -4.83 16.30 -8.19
CA HIS A 588 -5.20 17.56 -7.53
C HIS A 588 -4.17 17.90 -6.45
N VAL A 589 -3.72 19.16 -6.48
CA VAL A 589 -2.74 19.69 -5.53
C VAL A 589 -3.45 20.55 -4.49
N ARG A 590 -3.18 20.28 -3.21
CA ARG A 590 -3.65 21.10 -2.08
C ARG A 590 -2.53 21.37 -1.10
N GLN A 591 -2.68 22.40 -0.28
CA GLN A 591 -1.76 22.71 0.81
C GLN A 591 -2.16 21.92 2.07
N VAL A 592 -1.18 21.29 2.72
CA VAL A 592 -1.36 20.53 3.97
C VAL A 592 -0.17 20.77 4.90
N SER A 593 -0.36 20.59 6.21
CA SER A 593 0.73 20.61 7.18
C SER A 593 1.57 19.33 7.07
N PHE A 594 2.88 19.46 6.86
CA PHE A 594 3.80 18.33 6.80
C PHE A 594 3.81 17.56 8.13
N LEU A 595 3.90 18.27 9.27
CA LEU A 595 4.00 17.67 10.59
C LEU A 595 2.73 16.92 10.98
N SER A 596 1.56 17.49 10.69
CA SER A 596 0.28 16.79 10.91
C SER A 596 0.21 15.53 10.06
N SER A 597 0.68 15.60 8.81
CA SER A 597 0.68 14.48 7.86
C SER A 597 1.61 13.34 8.32
N ILE A 598 2.88 13.62 8.63
CA ILE A 598 3.84 12.60 9.05
C ILE A 598 3.50 12.01 10.42
N ARG A 599 3.05 12.82 11.39
CA ARG A 599 2.61 12.31 12.70
C ARG A 599 1.29 11.53 12.58
N GLY A 600 0.44 11.88 11.62
CA GLY A 600 -0.75 11.11 11.27
C GLY A 600 -0.45 9.67 10.87
N VAL A 601 0.68 9.40 10.22
CA VAL A 601 1.14 8.03 9.90
C VAL A 601 1.27 7.21 11.18
N GLY A 602 2.02 7.70 12.18
CA GLY A 602 2.19 7.01 13.45
C GLY A 602 0.86 6.81 14.19
N ARG A 603 0.05 7.88 14.31
CA ARG A 603 -1.24 7.86 15.02
C ARG A 603 -2.31 7.01 14.33
N ALA A 604 -2.24 6.81 13.02
CA ALA A 604 -3.13 5.93 12.26
C ALA A 604 -2.68 4.46 12.34
N GLN A 605 -1.37 4.20 12.29
CA GLN A 605 -0.83 2.84 12.22
C GLN A 605 -0.67 2.16 13.58
N VAL A 606 -0.07 2.82 14.56
CA VAL A 606 0.22 2.25 15.89
C VAL A 606 -1.01 1.62 16.54
N PRO A 607 -2.22 2.21 16.50
CA PRO A 607 -3.40 1.59 17.12
C PRO A 607 -3.80 0.22 16.56
N VAL A 608 -3.33 -0.15 15.36
CA VAL A 608 -3.79 -1.35 14.66
C VAL A 608 -2.66 -2.27 14.19
N ILE A 609 -1.40 -1.80 14.18
CA ILE A 609 -0.28 -2.50 13.56
C ILE A 609 0.05 -3.85 14.19
N TRP A 610 -0.16 -4.00 15.50
CA TRP A 610 0.07 -5.28 16.21
C TRP A 610 -1.03 -6.32 15.94
N SER A 611 -2.01 -6.01 15.09
CA SER A 611 -3.04 -6.95 14.63
C SER A 611 -2.81 -7.31 13.17
N HIS A 612 -1.64 -7.86 12.81
CA HIS A 612 -1.21 -8.10 11.42
C HIS A 612 -2.31 -8.66 10.50
N ASN A 613 -2.94 -9.79 10.88
CA ASN A 613 -4.00 -10.43 10.08
C ASN A 613 -5.30 -9.63 10.00
N GLY A 614 -5.54 -8.74 10.97
CA GLY A 614 -6.75 -7.93 11.08
C GLY A 614 -6.53 -6.45 10.77
N TYR A 615 -5.33 -6.04 10.33
CA TYR A 615 -4.93 -4.64 10.23
C TYR A 615 -5.90 -3.81 9.39
N ASN A 616 -6.15 -4.25 8.16
CA ASN A 616 -7.06 -3.55 7.24
C ASN A 616 -8.51 -3.55 7.73
N PHE A 617 -8.95 -4.64 8.34
CA PHE A 617 -10.29 -4.75 8.91
C PHE A 617 -10.46 -3.78 10.09
N LEU A 618 -9.52 -3.81 11.05
CA LEU A 618 -9.56 -2.97 12.23
C LEU A 618 -9.42 -1.49 11.87
N LYS A 619 -8.58 -1.16 10.89
CA LYS A 619 -8.47 0.20 10.36
C LYS A 619 -9.81 0.71 9.81
N LYS A 620 -10.52 -0.10 9.02
CA LYS A 620 -11.87 0.23 8.49
C LYS A 620 -12.92 0.37 9.60
N VAL A 621 -12.90 -0.54 10.58
CA VAL A 621 -13.82 -0.50 11.73
C VAL A 621 -13.59 0.77 12.55
N LEU A 622 -12.34 1.08 12.90
CA LEU A 622 -12.02 2.28 13.67
C LEU A 622 -12.35 3.57 12.91
N SER A 623 -12.15 3.61 11.59
CA SER A 623 -12.54 4.78 10.78
C SER A 623 -14.05 4.99 10.72
N PHE A 624 -14.83 3.90 10.81
CA PHE A 624 -16.28 4.00 10.84
C PHE A 624 -16.79 4.60 12.17
N PHE A 625 -16.18 4.23 13.30
CA PHE A 625 -16.62 4.65 14.62
C PHE A 625 -15.94 5.91 15.18
N SER A 626 -14.78 6.30 14.66
CA SER A 626 -13.99 7.41 15.19
C SER A 626 -13.62 8.43 14.11
N ARG A 627 -14.26 9.62 14.18
CA ARG A 627 -13.92 10.76 13.33
C ARG A 627 -12.45 11.17 13.48
N GLY A 628 -11.93 11.15 14.71
CA GLY A 628 -10.52 11.47 14.97
C GLY A 628 -9.56 10.46 14.32
N PHE A 629 -9.90 9.16 14.30
CA PHE A 629 -9.09 8.16 13.59
C PHE A 629 -9.13 8.35 12.07
N THR A 630 -10.30 8.68 11.52
CA THR A 630 -10.46 9.01 10.09
C THR A 630 -9.61 10.21 9.68
N GLU A 631 -9.51 11.23 10.54
CA GLU A 631 -8.61 12.36 10.33
C GLU A 631 -7.13 11.93 10.31
N GLN A 632 -6.70 11.01 11.19
CA GLN A 632 -5.33 10.48 11.14
C GLN A 632 -5.05 9.68 9.85
N ILE A 633 -6.03 8.93 9.34
CA ILE A 633 -5.91 8.25 8.03
C ILE A 633 -5.79 9.28 6.90
N ALA A 634 -6.53 10.39 6.97
CA ALA A 634 -6.43 11.46 5.98
C ALA A 634 -5.04 12.12 6.00
N HIS A 635 -4.45 12.31 7.18
CA HIS A 635 -3.07 12.77 7.34
C HIS A 635 -2.03 11.78 6.80
N GLU A 636 -2.19 10.48 7.09
CA GLU A 636 -1.34 9.42 6.51
C GLU A 636 -1.41 9.43 4.97
N THR A 637 -2.62 9.58 4.41
CA THR A 637 -2.83 9.69 2.97
C THR A 637 -2.18 10.95 2.40
N ALA A 638 -2.30 12.08 3.12
CA ALA A 638 -1.66 13.34 2.74
C ALA A 638 -0.13 13.24 2.73
N PHE A 639 0.48 12.51 3.66
CA PHE A 639 1.93 12.29 3.67
C PHE A 639 2.40 11.58 2.39
N GLY A 640 1.69 10.53 1.97
CA GLY A 640 1.95 9.88 0.68
C GLY A 640 1.81 10.84 -0.51
N GLY A 641 0.81 11.73 -0.47
CA GLY A 641 0.62 12.74 -1.50
C GLY A 641 1.68 13.85 -1.53
N ILE A 642 2.25 14.23 -0.38
CA ILE A 642 3.41 15.13 -0.31
C ILE A 642 4.60 14.49 -1.03
N VAL A 643 4.94 13.25 -0.68
CA VAL A 643 6.08 12.55 -1.30
C VAL A 643 5.87 12.40 -2.79
N ARG A 644 4.68 12.01 -3.24
CA ARG A 644 4.34 11.94 -4.66
C ARG A 644 4.59 13.26 -5.36
N ARG A 645 4.11 14.37 -4.79
CA ARG A 645 4.29 15.71 -5.37
C ARG A 645 5.76 16.08 -5.51
N LEU A 646 6.56 15.83 -4.48
CA LEU A 646 8.01 16.12 -4.50
C LEU A 646 8.75 15.28 -5.53
N VAL A 647 8.43 13.98 -5.63
CA VAL A 647 8.99 13.09 -6.65
C VAL A 647 8.57 13.55 -8.05
N SER A 648 7.30 13.91 -8.27
CA SER A 648 6.81 14.46 -9.54
C SER A 648 7.58 15.73 -9.95
N LYS A 649 7.73 16.70 -9.03
CA LYS A 649 8.51 17.94 -9.29
C LYS A 649 9.95 17.64 -9.65
N ARG A 650 10.61 16.76 -8.90
CA ARG A 650 11.98 16.36 -9.14
C ARG A 650 12.12 15.70 -10.53
N LEU A 651 11.29 14.71 -10.85
CA LEU A 651 11.36 14.02 -12.14
C LEU A 651 11.14 14.97 -13.32
N GLU A 652 10.27 15.96 -13.15
CA GLU A 652 10.06 17.00 -14.16
C GLU A 652 11.30 17.89 -14.34
N GLN A 653 11.95 18.34 -13.27
CA GLN A 653 13.22 19.08 -13.36
C GLN A 653 14.29 18.29 -14.12
N ARG A 654 14.41 16.99 -13.83
CA ARG A 654 15.33 16.11 -14.55
C ARG A 654 14.98 16.01 -16.04
N ARG A 655 13.69 15.94 -16.38
CA ARG A 655 13.20 15.94 -17.77
C ARG A 655 13.52 17.24 -18.51
N LEU A 656 13.53 18.37 -17.81
CA LEU A 656 13.88 19.69 -18.34
C LEU A 656 15.40 19.88 -18.53
N GLY A 657 16.22 18.90 -18.12
CA GLY A 657 17.66 18.90 -18.34
C GLY A 657 18.49 19.32 -17.11
N ASP A 658 17.87 19.49 -15.95
CA ASP A 658 18.61 19.85 -14.74
C ASP A 658 19.54 18.71 -14.30
N THR A 659 20.78 19.07 -13.95
CA THR A 659 21.71 18.16 -13.29
C THR A 659 21.49 18.26 -11.78
N LEU A 660 20.91 17.20 -11.21
CA LEU A 660 20.52 17.16 -9.81
C LEU A 660 21.40 16.17 -9.06
N ASP A 661 21.96 16.63 -7.94
CA ASP A 661 22.82 15.84 -7.07
C ASP A 661 22.04 15.54 -5.78
N ASP A 662 21.34 14.41 -5.78
CA ASP A 662 20.43 13.97 -4.71
C ASP A 662 20.34 12.44 -4.60
N PHE A 663 19.70 11.94 -3.55
CA PHE A 663 19.50 10.49 -3.38
C PHE A 663 18.67 9.85 -4.50
N CYS A 664 17.74 10.61 -5.10
CA CYS A 664 16.92 10.11 -6.20
C CYS A 664 17.76 9.80 -7.45
N THR A 665 18.81 10.56 -7.72
CA THR A 665 19.78 10.27 -8.80
C THR A 665 20.44 8.89 -8.59
N SER A 666 20.75 8.50 -7.35
CA SER A 666 21.29 7.17 -7.03
C SER A 666 20.28 6.02 -7.17
N LEU A 667 18.98 6.33 -7.31
CA LEU A 667 17.95 5.35 -7.62
C LEU A 667 17.80 5.18 -9.13
N GLU A 668 17.89 6.27 -9.89
CA GLU A 668 17.77 6.28 -11.35
C GLU A 668 19.04 5.81 -12.07
N GLU A 669 20.21 5.95 -11.45
CA GLU A 669 21.50 5.63 -12.06
C GLU A 669 22.29 4.62 -11.23
N ASP A 670 22.94 3.67 -11.91
CA ASP A 670 23.87 2.76 -11.28
C ASP A 670 25.25 3.41 -11.04
N ARG A 671 26.18 2.67 -10.44
CA ARG A 671 27.53 3.18 -10.14
C ARG A 671 28.34 3.62 -11.36
N LYS A 672 27.95 3.17 -12.56
CA LYS A 672 28.59 3.48 -13.83
C LYS A 672 27.84 4.58 -14.59
N GLY A 673 26.79 5.16 -14.00
CA GLY A 673 25.94 6.15 -14.63
C GLY A 673 24.92 5.57 -15.61
N ASN A 674 24.72 4.25 -15.64
CA ASN A 674 23.67 3.66 -16.47
C ASN A 674 22.31 3.80 -15.81
N LYS A 675 21.28 4.07 -16.60
CA LYS A 675 19.90 4.10 -16.09
C LYS A 675 19.51 2.75 -15.48
N THR A 676 18.94 2.80 -14.28
CA THR A 676 18.33 1.64 -13.65
C THR A 676 16.95 1.36 -14.27
N ALA A 677 16.47 0.13 -14.13
CA ALA A 677 15.15 -0.28 -14.60
C ALA A 677 14.08 -0.16 -13.49
N LEU A 678 14.25 0.75 -12.52
CA LEU A 678 13.29 0.89 -11.42
C LEU A 678 11.99 1.54 -11.90
N HIS A 679 10.86 0.97 -11.46
CA HIS A 679 9.56 1.56 -11.72
C HIS A 679 9.39 2.86 -10.91
N ARG A 680 8.65 3.85 -11.44
CA ARG A 680 8.40 5.12 -10.73
C ARG A 680 7.87 4.92 -9.31
N ALA A 681 7.00 3.94 -9.12
CA ALA A 681 6.44 3.64 -7.80
C ALA A 681 7.48 3.04 -6.82
N GLU A 682 8.52 2.37 -7.32
CA GLU A 682 9.64 1.94 -6.47
C GLU A 682 10.51 3.13 -6.05
N ILE A 683 10.72 4.10 -6.95
CA ILE A 683 11.39 5.36 -6.62
C ILE A 683 10.57 6.12 -5.58
N GLU A 684 9.27 6.28 -5.78
CA GLU A 684 8.35 6.91 -4.82
C GLU A 684 8.40 6.23 -3.45
N ALA A 685 8.45 4.89 -3.41
CA ALA A 685 8.56 4.13 -2.16
C ALA A 685 9.88 4.40 -1.43
N GLU A 686 11.04 4.40 -2.11
CA GLU A 686 12.32 4.72 -1.48
C GLU A 686 12.40 6.19 -1.04
N CYS A 687 11.87 7.12 -1.84
CA CYS A 687 11.76 8.53 -1.46
C CYS A 687 10.83 8.73 -0.26
N ASN A 688 9.75 7.95 -0.13
CA ASN A 688 8.90 7.97 1.05
C ASN A 688 9.70 7.59 2.31
N ALA A 689 10.55 6.57 2.21
CA ALA A 689 11.42 6.17 3.31
C ALA A 689 12.41 7.28 3.71
N PHE A 690 13.01 7.98 2.75
CA PHE A 690 13.92 9.10 3.04
C PHE A 690 13.18 10.25 3.73
N MET A 691 12.05 10.68 3.18
CA MET A 691 11.26 11.79 3.73
C MET A 691 10.73 11.46 5.12
N ASN A 692 10.28 10.23 5.36
CA ASN A 692 9.75 9.79 6.65
C ASN A 692 10.87 9.70 7.71
N ALA A 693 11.92 8.91 7.44
CA ALA A 693 12.94 8.65 8.44
C ALA A 693 13.91 9.83 8.65
N GLY A 694 14.24 10.58 7.59
CA GLY A 694 15.25 11.64 7.63
C GLY A 694 14.75 12.97 8.19
N SER A 695 13.44 13.24 8.15
CA SER A 695 12.90 14.48 8.72
C SER A 695 12.69 14.37 10.23
N ASP A 696 11.73 13.55 10.65
CA ASP A 696 11.19 13.57 12.00
C ASP A 696 12.20 13.08 13.05
N THR A 697 12.95 12.01 12.76
CA THR A 697 13.91 11.46 13.75
C THR A 697 15.07 12.41 14.05
N THR A 698 15.60 13.12 13.07
CA THR A 698 16.65 14.11 13.31
C THR A 698 16.10 15.35 14.03
N ALA A 699 14.88 15.80 13.71
CA ALA A 699 14.26 16.93 14.40
C ALA A 699 14.08 16.67 15.91
N ILE A 700 13.58 15.47 16.23
CA ILE A 700 13.45 14.98 17.61
C ILE A 700 14.81 15.05 18.30
N GLN A 701 15.86 14.53 17.66
CA GLN A 701 17.19 14.52 18.25
C GLN A 701 17.76 15.92 18.48
N LEU A 702 17.63 16.83 17.50
CA LEU A 702 18.06 18.23 17.64
C LEU A 702 17.34 18.92 18.81
N THR A 703 16.03 18.66 18.95
CA THR A 703 15.24 19.16 20.08
C THR A 703 15.75 18.60 21.42
N HIS A 704 16.07 17.31 21.49
CA HIS A 704 16.58 16.67 22.72
C HIS A 704 17.94 17.20 23.15
N VAL A 705 18.89 17.37 22.21
CA VAL A 705 20.21 17.95 22.51
C VAL A 705 20.03 19.32 23.16
N LEU A 706 19.24 20.19 22.55
CA LEU A 706 19.01 21.55 23.05
C LEU A 706 18.28 21.53 24.41
N TYR A 707 17.30 20.65 24.57
CA TYR A 707 16.60 20.46 25.85
C TYR A 707 17.57 20.09 26.99
N TYR A 708 18.41 19.08 26.80
CA TYR A 708 19.34 18.63 27.83
C TYR A 708 20.43 19.66 28.12
N LEU A 709 20.94 20.37 27.11
CA LEU A 709 21.89 21.45 27.32
C LEU A 709 21.25 22.61 28.12
N LEU A 710 20.00 22.98 27.82
CA LEU A 710 19.28 24.03 28.55
C LEU A 710 19.00 23.68 30.01
N LYS A 711 18.69 22.40 30.30
CA LYS A 711 18.53 21.90 31.67
C LYS A 711 19.87 21.76 32.42
N ASN A 712 21.00 21.84 31.72
CA ASN A 712 22.34 21.68 32.29
C ASN A 712 23.29 22.83 31.90
N PRO A 713 23.12 24.04 32.49
CA PRO A 713 23.90 25.23 32.13
C PRO A 713 25.43 25.04 32.20
N ASN A 714 25.92 24.26 33.16
CA ASN A 714 27.36 23.95 33.27
C ASN A 714 27.87 23.14 32.06
N LYS A 715 27.04 22.24 31.52
CA LYS A 715 27.37 21.44 30.35
C LYS A 715 27.28 22.28 29.08
N MET A 716 26.28 23.17 28.99
CA MET A 716 26.17 24.17 27.94
C MET A 716 27.41 25.08 27.90
N GLN A 717 27.86 25.60 29.05
CA GLN A 717 29.03 26.47 29.11
C GLN A 717 30.29 25.76 28.64
N LYS A 718 30.53 24.53 29.11
CA LYS A 718 31.69 23.74 28.66
C LYS A 718 31.70 23.46 27.15
N LEU A 719 30.52 23.26 26.55
CA LEU A 719 30.38 23.14 25.10
C LEU A 719 30.70 24.46 24.39
N ARG A 720 30.24 25.59 24.93
CA ARG A 720 30.57 26.92 24.40
C ARG A 720 32.07 27.18 24.45
N ASP A 721 32.73 26.86 25.57
CA ASP A 721 34.17 27.02 25.72
C ASP A 721 34.95 26.21 24.67
N GLU A 722 34.53 24.97 24.38
CA GLU A 722 35.11 24.16 23.29
C GLU A 722 34.89 24.80 21.91
N LEU A 723 33.67 25.26 21.62
CA LEU A 723 33.32 25.89 20.34
C LEU A 723 34.06 27.20 20.10
N ASP A 724 34.16 28.05 21.13
CA ASP A 724 34.80 29.36 21.04
C ASP A 724 36.32 29.27 20.95
N ALA A 725 36.92 28.20 21.48
CA ALA A 725 38.35 27.93 21.33
C ALA A 725 38.74 27.47 19.92
N HIS A 726 37.82 26.87 19.15
CA HIS A 726 38.14 26.24 17.86
C HIS A 726 37.60 26.98 16.64
N ILE A 727 36.52 27.76 16.78
CA ILE A 727 35.85 28.41 15.66
C ILE A 727 36.07 29.92 15.77
N SER A 728 36.42 30.60 14.68
CA SER A 728 36.63 32.05 14.69
C SER A 728 35.32 32.83 14.81
N SER A 729 35.32 33.99 15.49
CA SER A 729 34.09 34.75 15.82
C SER A 729 33.33 35.33 14.63
N ASP A 730 33.98 35.47 13.48
CA ASP A 730 33.40 35.91 12.20
C ASP A 730 32.61 34.80 11.47
N VAL A 731 32.80 33.55 11.86
CA VAL A 731 32.13 32.39 11.25
C VAL A 731 30.71 32.23 11.82
N VAL A 732 29.70 32.47 10.98
CA VAL A 732 28.27 32.35 11.35
C VAL A 732 27.83 30.89 11.44
N VAL A 733 28.14 30.09 10.42
CA VAL A 733 27.87 28.64 10.38
C VAL A 733 29.22 27.93 10.27
N PRO A 734 29.61 27.14 11.28
CA PRO A 734 30.90 26.46 11.25
C PRO A 734 30.89 25.32 10.20
N PRO A 735 31.97 25.19 9.42
CA PRO A 735 32.13 24.04 8.53
C PRO A 735 32.11 22.72 9.31
N TYR A 736 31.51 21.68 8.74
CA TYR A 736 31.42 20.36 9.34
C TYR A 736 32.82 19.78 9.63
N ALA A 737 33.81 20.06 8.78
CA ALA A 737 35.19 19.64 9.00
C ALA A 737 35.78 20.13 10.32
N ASP A 738 35.36 21.32 10.78
CA ASP A 738 35.87 21.97 11.99
C ASP A 738 35.14 21.48 13.25
N VAL A 739 33.87 21.06 13.12
CA VAL A 739 33.04 20.63 14.27
C VAL A 739 32.96 19.12 14.45
N ARG A 740 33.17 18.32 13.40
CA ARG A 740 33.04 16.84 13.47
C ARG A 740 34.07 16.17 14.38
N THR A 741 35.19 16.84 14.64
CA THR A 741 36.30 16.34 15.46
C THR A 741 36.21 16.82 16.90
N LEU A 742 35.27 17.70 17.23
CA LEU A 742 35.13 18.28 18.57
C LEU A 742 34.57 17.23 19.55
N PRO A 743 35.37 16.77 20.52
CA PRO A 743 35.00 15.62 21.33
C PRO A 743 33.83 15.91 22.28
N TYR A 744 33.74 17.12 22.85
CA TYR A 744 32.69 17.44 23.81
C TYR A 744 31.34 17.74 23.11
N LEU A 745 31.35 18.36 21.93
CA LEU A 745 30.17 18.45 21.07
C LEU A 745 29.63 17.05 20.76
N LYS A 746 30.47 16.16 20.24
CA LYS A 746 30.06 14.78 19.91
C LYS A 746 29.56 14.03 21.15
N ALA A 747 30.18 14.24 22.30
CA ALA A 747 29.73 13.68 23.58
C ALA A 747 28.33 14.17 23.99
N CYS A 748 28.02 15.45 23.80
CA CYS A 748 26.67 16.00 24.06
C CYS A 748 25.62 15.39 23.12
N LEU A 749 25.98 15.21 21.84
CA LEU A 749 25.10 14.56 20.85
C LEU A 749 24.83 13.10 21.20
N ASP A 750 25.87 12.34 21.54
CA ASP A 750 25.72 10.93 21.90
C ASP A 750 24.99 10.73 23.23
N GLU A 751 25.23 11.58 24.23
CA GLU A 751 24.56 11.48 25.52
C GLU A 751 23.06 11.79 25.45
N SER A 752 22.68 12.74 24.61
CA SER A 752 21.25 13.02 24.38
C SER A 752 20.56 11.90 23.60
N LEU A 753 21.23 11.31 22.59
CA LEU A 753 20.77 10.08 21.92
C LEU A 753 20.63 8.90 22.88
N ARG A 754 21.50 8.83 23.90
CA ARG A 754 21.45 7.79 24.94
C ARG A 754 20.20 7.94 25.80
N LEU A 755 20.00 9.13 26.36
CA LEU A 755 18.90 9.41 27.29
C LEU A 755 17.53 9.37 26.61
N SER A 756 17.41 10.00 25.44
CA SER A 756 16.16 10.13 24.69
C SER A 756 16.36 9.80 23.21
N PRO A 757 16.54 8.51 22.86
CA PRO A 757 16.63 8.10 21.46
C PRO A 757 15.33 8.46 20.72
N PRO A 758 15.39 9.01 19.48
CA PRO A 758 14.20 9.37 18.71
C PRO A 758 13.23 8.21 18.51
N VAL A 759 13.76 6.99 18.35
CA VAL A 759 12.98 5.75 18.32
C VAL A 759 13.19 5.04 19.67
N ALA A 760 12.32 5.31 20.64
CA ALA A 760 12.39 4.70 21.96
C ALA A 760 11.90 3.26 21.98
N THR A 761 10.90 2.95 21.14
CA THR A 761 10.26 1.63 21.09
C THR A 761 11.19 0.53 20.56
N GLY A 762 10.95 -0.71 21.00
CA GLY A 762 11.72 -1.87 20.54
C GLY A 762 11.51 -2.18 19.07
N LEU A 763 12.59 -2.17 18.28
CA LEU A 763 12.56 -2.52 16.86
C LEU A 763 12.32 -4.02 16.69
N GLN A 764 11.10 -4.43 16.38
CA GLN A 764 10.74 -5.85 16.37
C GLN A 764 11.57 -6.68 15.36
N ARG A 765 11.98 -7.85 15.83
CA ARG A 765 12.57 -8.92 15.02
C ARG A 765 11.78 -10.19 15.22
N LYS A 766 11.80 -11.08 14.24
CA LYS A 766 11.12 -12.38 14.31
C LYS A 766 12.17 -13.49 14.29
N THR A 767 12.10 -14.39 15.27
CA THR A 767 12.94 -15.59 15.34
C THR A 767 12.68 -16.49 14.13
N PRO A 768 13.69 -17.26 13.67
CA PRO A 768 13.49 -18.20 12.57
C PRO A 768 12.48 -19.30 12.96
N PRO A 769 11.86 -20.02 12.01
CA PRO A 769 10.83 -21.03 12.31
C PRO A 769 11.25 -22.11 13.30
N GLU A 770 12.52 -22.48 13.30
CA GLU A 770 13.13 -23.46 14.20
C GLU A 770 13.38 -22.95 15.63
N GLY A 771 13.24 -21.64 15.87
CA GLY A 771 13.61 -21.01 17.14
C GLY A 771 15.10 -20.71 17.24
N MET A 772 15.51 -20.06 18.34
CA MET A 772 16.93 -19.76 18.59
C MET A 772 17.18 -19.41 20.06
N TYR A 773 18.45 -19.43 20.45
CA TYR A 773 18.88 -18.85 21.72
C TYR A 773 19.03 -17.34 21.62
N ILE A 774 18.47 -16.62 22.59
CA ILE A 774 18.66 -15.18 22.79
C ILE A 774 19.03 -14.97 24.26
N ASN A 775 20.21 -14.41 24.51
CA ASN A 775 20.75 -14.24 25.87
C ASN A 775 20.68 -15.53 26.72
N ASN A 776 21.13 -16.65 26.13
CA ASN A 776 21.11 -18.00 26.71
C ASN A 776 19.72 -18.60 27.00
N GLU A 777 18.63 -17.93 26.62
CA GLU A 777 17.27 -18.47 26.72
C GLU A 777 16.82 -19.02 25.36
N TRP A 778 16.26 -20.24 25.35
CA TRP A 778 15.64 -20.79 24.15
C TRP A 778 14.30 -20.11 23.88
N ILE A 779 14.18 -19.48 22.71
CA ILE A 779 12.97 -18.80 22.25
C ILE A 779 12.39 -19.56 21.05
N ALA A 780 11.11 -19.92 21.15
CA ALA A 780 10.39 -20.63 20.10
C ALA A 780 10.37 -19.85 18.77
N GLY A 781 10.24 -20.58 17.67
CA GLY A 781 10.22 -19.99 16.34
C GLY A 781 9.00 -19.11 16.06
N ASN A 782 9.16 -18.19 15.10
CA ASN A 782 8.14 -17.19 14.77
C ASN A 782 7.65 -16.39 15.99
N THR A 783 8.57 -16.05 16.89
CA THR A 783 8.31 -15.19 18.06
C THR A 783 8.90 -13.81 17.78
N LEU A 784 8.11 -12.76 18.03
CA LEU A 784 8.57 -11.38 17.95
C LEU A 784 9.41 -11.07 19.18
N VAL A 785 10.60 -10.54 18.96
CA VAL A 785 11.57 -10.20 20.00
C VAL A 785 12.10 -8.80 19.74
N SER A 786 12.30 -8.02 20.80
CA SER A 786 12.95 -6.72 20.72
C SER A 786 13.64 -6.37 22.03
N LEU A 787 14.60 -5.47 21.93
CA LEU A 787 15.19 -4.77 23.06
C LEU A 787 15.15 -3.27 22.73
N PRO A 788 14.31 -2.48 23.42
CA PRO A 788 14.20 -1.04 23.21
C PRO A 788 15.50 -0.30 23.53
N ALA A 789 15.93 0.62 22.65
CA ALA A 789 17.16 1.39 22.88
C ALA A 789 17.07 2.23 24.17
N TYR A 790 15.89 2.79 24.46
CA TYR A 790 15.63 3.54 25.69
C TYR A 790 15.94 2.74 26.97
N ILE A 791 15.69 1.43 26.94
CA ILE A 791 15.94 0.49 28.05
C ILE A 791 17.41 0.06 28.06
N ALA A 792 17.95 -0.32 26.90
CA ALA A 792 19.37 -0.70 26.75
C ALA A 792 20.33 0.36 27.28
N HIS A 793 20.01 1.62 26.99
CA HIS A 793 20.79 2.79 27.36
C HIS A 793 20.68 3.18 28.84
N ARG A 794 19.82 2.48 29.59
CA ARG A 794 19.61 2.62 31.04
C ARG A 794 20.08 1.41 31.84
N ASP A 795 20.81 0.51 31.21
CA ASP A 795 21.50 -0.54 31.92
C ASP A 795 22.64 0.07 32.74
N GLU A 796 22.50 0.11 34.07
CA GLU A 796 23.48 0.70 35.00
C GLU A 796 24.84 -0.01 34.98
N THR A 797 24.92 -1.24 34.46
CA THR A 797 26.22 -1.93 34.31
C THR A 797 27.02 -1.41 33.13
N ALA A 798 26.34 -0.95 32.07
CA ALA A 798 26.97 -0.32 30.91
C ALA A 798 27.04 1.21 31.03
N PHE A 799 26.02 1.85 31.62
CA PHE A 799 25.91 3.30 31.71
C PHE A 799 25.64 3.74 33.15
N PRO A 800 26.65 3.77 34.04
CA PRO A 800 26.46 4.21 35.42
C PRO A 800 25.88 5.62 35.51
N ASN A 801 24.99 5.86 36.48
CA ASN A 801 24.18 7.08 36.62
C ASN A 801 23.35 7.31 35.35
N SER A 802 22.58 6.29 34.96
CA SER A 802 22.00 6.23 33.62
C SER A 802 20.91 7.27 33.35
N GLU A 803 20.33 7.89 34.36
CA GLU A 803 19.34 8.96 34.19
C GLU A 803 19.94 10.37 34.08
N GLU A 804 21.23 10.54 34.39
CA GLU A 804 21.90 11.83 34.34
C GLU A 804 22.41 12.16 32.93
N PHE A 805 22.37 13.44 32.54
CA PHE A 805 23.01 13.93 31.32
C PHE A 805 24.50 14.16 31.57
N LEU A 806 25.31 13.14 31.28
CA LEU A 806 26.75 13.12 31.54
C LEU A 806 27.57 12.94 30.25
N PRO A 807 27.74 14.00 29.42
CA PRO A 807 28.58 13.92 28.22
C PRO A 807 30.00 13.38 28.50
N GLU A 808 30.56 13.65 29.66
CA GLU A 808 31.91 13.21 30.05
C GLU A 808 32.13 11.69 29.95
N ARG A 809 31.07 10.87 30.01
CA ARG A 809 31.21 9.42 29.85
C ARG A 809 31.83 9.02 28.51
N TRP A 810 31.59 9.82 27.47
CA TRP A 810 32.07 9.56 26.11
C TRP A 810 33.52 9.98 25.88
N LEU A 811 34.12 10.69 26.84
CA LEU A 811 35.50 11.19 26.77
C LEU A 811 36.50 10.25 27.45
N SER A 812 36.00 9.31 28.27
CA SER A 812 36.83 8.35 29.00
C SER A 812 37.33 7.22 28.11
N ASP A 813 38.44 6.57 28.49
CA ASP A 813 38.92 5.37 27.79
C ASP A 813 37.91 4.21 27.84
N ASP A 814 37.07 4.17 28.88
CA ASP A 814 35.99 3.19 29.06
C ASP A 814 34.85 3.35 28.03
N ALA A 815 34.76 4.50 27.36
CA ALA A 815 33.75 4.76 26.32
C ALA A 815 33.75 3.70 25.20
N LYS A 816 34.93 3.14 24.87
CA LYS A 816 35.06 2.08 23.86
C LYS A 816 34.34 0.80 24.27
N GLY A 817 34.31 0.48 25.57
CA GLY A 817 33.68 -0.73 26.10
C GLY A 817 32.15 -0.70 26.01
N VAL A 818 31.57 0.49 26.13
CA VAL A 818 30.10 0.71 26.16
C VAL A 818 29.50 0.99 24.79
N GLN A 819 30.33 1.38 23.80
CA GLN A 819 29.90 1.72 22.43
C GLN A 819 29.05 0.63 21.75
N LYS A 820 29.32 -0.65 22.03
CA LYS A 820 28.54 -1.79 21.48
C LYS A 820 27.11 -1.89 22.02
N TYR A 821 26.84 -1.27 23.16
CA TYR A 821 25.53 -1.21 23.81
C TYR A 821 24.78 0.09 23.50
N PHE A 822 25.48 1.08 22.93
CA PHE A 822 24.90 2.30 22.39
C PHE A 822 24.32 2.04 21.00
N ILE A 823 23.01 1.85 20.93
CA ILE A 823 22.26 1.47 19.73
C ILE A 823 21.13 2.45 19.33
N PRO A 824 21.30 3.78 19.41
CA PRO A 824 20.25 4.72 18.98
C PRO A 824 19.93 4.59 17.48
N PHE A 825 20.89 4.06 16.70
CA PHE A 825 20.76 3.78 15.27
C PHE A 825 20.51 2.30 14.98
N SER A 826 20.08 1.52 15.97
CA SER A 826 20.07 0.05 15.92
C SER A 826 21.47 -0.54 15.64
N ALA A 827 21.55 -1.84 15.40
CA ALA A 827 22.80 -2.56 15.14
C ALA A 827 22.69 -3.50 13.93
N GLY A 828 23.84 -4.01 13.49
CA GLY A 828 23.94 -5.04 12.45
C GLY A 828 23.55 -4.60 11.05
N SER A 829 23.14 -5.57 10.23
CA SER A 829 22.82 -5.37 8.80
C SER A 829 21.56 -4.53 8.55
N ARG A 830 20.79 -4.23 9.60
CA ARG A 830 19.59 -3.37 9.58
C ARG A 830 19.80 -2.05 10.33
N GLY A 831 21.02 -1.74 10.80
CA GLY A 831 21.33 -0.46 11.42
C GLY A 831 21.11 0.72 10.45
N CYS A 832 20.75 1.88 10.99
CA CYS A 832 20.36 3.08 10.25
C CYS A 832 21.36 3.43 9.15
N ILE A 833 20.86 3.60 7.92
CA ILE A 833 21.68 4.04 6.78
C ILE A 833 21.97 5.54 6.84
N GLY A 834 21.07 6.32 7.43
CA GLY A 834 21.15 7.77 7.58
C GLY A 834 22.00 8.26 8.76
N ARG A 835 22.78 7.41 9.43
CA ARG A 835 23.55 7.81 10.62
C ARG A 835 24.55 8.94 10.34
N ASN A 836 25.22 8.92 9.19
CA ASN A 836 26.23 9.94 8.88
C ASN A 836 25.61 11.31 8.58
N ILE A 837 24.46 11.33 7.89
CA ILE A 837 23.77 12.58 7.53
C ILE A 837 23.18 13.26 8.77
N THR A 838 22.55 12.50 9.67
CA THR A 838 22.03 13.08 10.91
C THR A 838 23.15 13.60 11.82
N TYR A 839 24.32 12.94 11.88
CA TYR A 839 25.46 13.52 12.59
C TYR A 839 25.94 14.81 11.91
N LEU A 840 26.03 14.87 10.58
CA LEU A 840 26.40 16.10 9.87
C LEU A 840 25.45 17.25 10.24
N GLU A 841 24.14 17.03 10.13
CA GLU A 841 23.10 17.99 10.51
C GLU A 841 23.22 18.44 11.97
N GLN A 842 23.40 17.49 12.89
CA GLN A 842 23.52 17.78 14.33
C GLN A 842 24.78 18.58 14.67
N HIS A 843 25.95 18.20 14.15
CA HIS A 843 27.20 18.92 14.47
C HIS A 843 27.14 20.36 13.98
N VAL A 844 26.76 20.57 12.72
CA VAL A 844 26.70 21.91 12.11
C VAL A 844 25.67 22.78 12.84
N LEU A 845 24.44 22.27 13.01
CA LEU A 845 23.36 23.08 13.56
C LEU A 845 23.57 23.38 15.05
N ILE A 846 23.90 22.38 15.87
CA ILE A 846 24.08 22.59 17.31
C ILE A 846 25.26 23.52 17.59
N ALA A 847 26.38 23.34 16.88
CA ALA A 847 27.52 24.23 17.01
C ALA A 847 27.15 25.68 16.66
N ALA A 848 26.44 25.91 15.55
CA ALA A 848 26.02 27.24 15.14
C ALA A 848 25.06 27.90 16.15
N LEU A 849 24.05 27.16 16.61
CA LEU A 849 23.03 27.70 17.52
C LEU A 849 23.58 28.00 18.91
N VAL A 850 24.29 27.04 19.53
CA VAL A 850 24.83 27.16 20.90
C VAL A 850 25.86 28.27 20.99
N ARG A 851 26.60 28.50 19.90
CA ARG A 851 27.59 29.55 19.82
C ARG A 851 26.99 30.93 19.65
N ARG A 852 25.93 31.07 18.85
CA ARG A 852 25.39 32.40 18.50
C ARG A 852 24.33 32.91 19.47
N PHE A 853 23.58 32.02 20.12
CA PHE A 853 22.40 32.40 20.87
C PHE A 853 22.42 31.93 22.33
N ASP A 854 21.80 32.75 23.18
CA ASP A 854 21.33 32.37 24.51
C ASP A 854 19.86 31.97 24.41
N PHE A 855 19.57 30.76 24.86
CA PHE A 855 18.21 30.23 24.93
C PHE A 855 17.78 30.16 26.40
N ALA A 856 16.51 30.48 26.66
CA ALA A 856 15.86 30.23 27.94
C ALA A 856 14.45 29.72 27.69
N PHE A 857 13.93 28.83 28.54
CA PHE A 857 12.52 28.45 28.45
C PHE A 857 11.63 29.69 28.67
N ALA A 858 10.53 29.77 27.90
CA ALA A 858 9.58 30.87 28.07
C ALA A 858 8.92 30.85 29.47
N ASP A 859 8.75 29.65 30.04
CA ASP A 859 8.40 29.41 31.43
C ASP A 859 9.56 28.66 32.12
N PRO A 860 10.15 29.20 33.21
CA PRO A 860 11.21 28.52 33.97
C PRO A 860 10.84 27.14 34.52
N HIS A 861 9.54 26.88 34.73
CA HIS A 861 9.02 25.60 35.21
C HIS A 861 8.59 24.66 34.08
N TRP A 862 8.85 25.03 32.82
CA TRP A 862 8.49 24.21 31.68
C TRP A 862 9.23 22.86 31.69
N GLU A 863 8.47 21.80 31.39
CA GLU A 863 8.96 20.43 31.26
C GLU A 863 8.50 19.82 29.94
N MET A 864 9.36 18.99 29.36
CA MET A 864 9.10 18.33 28.09
C MET A 864 7.90 17.38 28.22
N GLN A 865 6.91 17.57 27.35
CA GLN A 865 5.83 16.62 27.17
C GLN A 865 6.23 15.60 26.10
N TRP A 866 5.89 14.33 26.34
CA TRP A 866 6.28 13.23 25.49
C TRP A 866 5.04 12.56 24.89
N GLU A 867 5.06 12.30 23.59
CA GLU A 867 4.09 11.45 22.92
C GLU A 867 4.83 10.30 22.24
N GLU A 868 4.58 9.07 22.68
CA GLU A 868 5.19 7.90 22.06
C GLU A 868 4.24 7.22 21.08
N GLN A 869 4.66 7.17 19.82
CA GLN A 869 4.11 6.27 18.81
C GLN A 869 5.17 5.19 18.49
N TYR A 870 5.77 5.24 17.30
CA TYR A 870 7.06 4.57 17.05
C TYR A 870 8.22 5.43 17.57
N ASN A 871 8.14 6.72 17.24
CA ASN A 871 9.04 7.75 17.68
C ASN A 871 8.58 8.30 19.04
N LEU A 872 9.53 8.81 19.82
CA LEU A 872 9.28 9.53 21.06
C LEU A 872 9.24 11.03 20.74
N TRP A 873 8.05 11.54 20.43
CA TRP A 873 7.88 12.93 20.00
C TRP A 873 7.95 13.90 21.18
N PRO A 874 8.76 14.96 21.07
CA PRO A 874 8.69 16.09 21.97
C PRO A 874 7.45 16.94 21.64
N GLY A 875 6.83 17.46 22.69
CA GLY A 875 5.83 18.51 22.63
C GLY A 875 6.41 19.85 22.15
N THR A 876 5.58 20.89 22.12
CA THR A 876 6.01 22.27 21.86
C THR A 876 7.06 22.69 22.88
N MET A 877 8.20 23.24 22.43
CA MET A 877 9.29 23.69 23.28
C MET A 877 9.47 25.21 23.15
N PRO A 878 8.67 26.01 23.89
CA PRO A 878 8.71 27.47 23.80
C PRO A 878 9.96 28.02 24.49
N VAL A 879 10.75 28.80 23.74
CA VAL A 879 11.99 29.43 24.22
C VAL A 879 12.05 30.91 23.87
N ILE A 880 12.68 31.69 24.74
CA ILE A 880 13.17 33.03 24.44
C ILE A 880 14.58 32.90 23.88
N ILE A 881 14.83 33.59 22.78
CA ILE A 881 16.12 33.60 22.09
C ILE A 881 16.72 34.99 22.28
N LYS A 882 17.99 35.07 22.68
CA LYS A 882 18.78 36.31 22.73
C LYS A 882 20.10 36.11 22.01
N GLN A 883 20.65 37.18 21.46
CA GLN A 883 22.00 37.13 20.90
C GLN A 883 22.99 36.97 22.05
N ARG A 884 23.93 36.03 21.92
CA ARG A 884 24.95 35.81 22.94
C ARG A 884 25.98 36.94 22.87
N LEU A 885 26.26 37.55 24.01
CA LEU A 885 27.36 38.52 24.14
C LEU A 885 28.66 37.73 24.26
N THR A 886 29.49 37.75 23.22
CA THR A 886 30.81 37.10 23.19
C THR A 886 31.91 38.00 23.73
#